data_AF-A0A1Q9E487-F1
#
_entry.id   AF-A0A1Q9E487-F1
#
_cell.length_a   1.000
_cell.length_b   1.000
_cell.length_c   1.000
_cell.angle_alpha   90.00
_cell.angle_beta   90.00
_cell.angle_gamma   90.00
#
_symmetry.space_group_name_H-M   'P 1'
#
loop_
_entity.id
_entity.type
_entity.pdbx_description
1 polymer ?
#
loop_
_entity_poly.entity_id
_entity_poly.type
_entity_poly.pdbx_seq_one_letter_code
_entity_poly.pdbx_strand_id
1 'polypeptide(L)'
;MFWNHRSRSSVAQVRVALQQMELVQQGRTWLQEGEPPTSVLQETEDLLQRVRVVATNLTSQTALVAMDVMAWQRKAASAASDAGGLACEELVGEENPREEIISKMPLTKKGGKSSCVSSDGSKSHRKRSKVTVLKGLLPGEDSVRSAAEQALKQFGNSVDEPIQLVDLGNVQSQIQLWKKHLPNVRPHYAVKCCPNKQIIKQLRDGGCGFDCATMQEISTVLELGVTPADIVYSHPCKPRSHIAFAKSQGISLMSFDNDVELRKVAAVYPEAQLLLRVVCEDSSAQCPMSLKFGAKRDTWATLLDIIQELQLNLAGVSFHVGSGCKDPETFEPALADAREVFRMASERGMKALRVLDIGGGYPGDRAGYEEIAPVIAEKLARLFPESEFPELTRIAEPGRFFAANSGHLLTKVYAKAKLPATDGSGEQVCRYYLNDGLYGSFNCIIYDHVAVLPEPIRRVDGEEVPCALFGPTCDGFDVVLEKHRMPELEEGDWILWRNMGAYTSAAGCNFNGFPLALSWYYRLPAYDADRVSGDLSLSDAGVDTTDGRHGSVPPRLIGSRLGRHGGCCSDVKFELKTAADNRSKAAWKLVAAEAHLRVGDAVEAIQSASQAMVLFEQRKLREEQMAASAALIDALVLKQDGAAAADAAESAAAACREADDVAGEAAMLLRKSEALLAAMQDPYTAAEAAISACLLFRRAGDARGDASALEAAARAHLLYDPEQAIKAAKEALAIASAAGDISALPRIERSMIAAKAQVATAQQAEQAKALSCRGQAAPAYKWPKVLQLRAPAAPDVFAMQERPRAEGGSQLAVRGASAGPVGAAKIDTKPAVAFTRKPFKWNPGYHKTDEAWYRQELTYLPPSGE
;
A
#
# COMPACT_ATOMS: atom_id res chain seq x y z
N MET A 1 -55.59 8.27 -10.63
CA MET A 1 -55.25 7.66 -11.94
C MET A 1 -53.93 8.30 -12.36
N PHE A 2 -52.73 7.72 -12.36
CA PHE A 2 -52.24 6.36 -12.18
C PHE A 2 -51.46 6.24 -10.86
N TRP A 3 -51.92 5.33 -10.03
CA TRP A 3 -51.30 4.77 -8.84
C TRP A 3 -51.19 3.28 -9.21
N ASN A 4 -50.02 2.63 -9.15
CA ASN A 4 -49.90 1.26 -8.64
C ASN A 4 -48.49 0.63 -8.69
N HIS A 5 -48.13 0.08 -7.54
CA HIS A 5 -47.34 -1.13 -7.29
C HIS A 5 -45.88 -1.24 -7.77
N ARG A 6 -44.96 -0.87 -6.87
CA ARG A 6 -43.64 -1.46 -6.51
C ARG A 6 -42.85 -0.30 -5.87
N SER A 7 -42.44 -0.27 -4.59
CA SER A 7 -42.07 -1.29 -3.63
C SER A 7 -42.39 -0.77 -2.21
N ARG A 8 -43.47 -1.29 -1.60
CA ARG A 8 -43.68 -1.21 -0.14
C ARG A 8 -42.85 -2.25 0.64
N SER A 9 -41.97 -2.99 -0.05
CA SER A 9 -41.23 -4.13 0.50
C SER A 9 -40.05 -3.74 1.38
N SER A 10 -39.35 -2.63 1.11
CA SER A 10 -38.15 -2.25 1.87
C SER A 10 -38.49 -1.74 3.27
N VAL A 11 -39.54 -0.93 3.42
CA VAL A 11 -39.96 -0.39 4.72
C VAL A 11 -40.62 -1.48 5.58
N ALA A 12 -41.36 -2.41 4.97
CA ALA A 12 -41.94 -3.55 5.69
C ALA A 12 -40.85 -4.54 6.16
N GLN A 13 -39.82 -4.80 5.34
CA GLN A 13 -38.71 -5.69 5.69
C GLN A 13 -37.83 -5.12 6.82
N VAL A 14 -37.57 -3.80 6.81
CA VAL A 14 -36.83 -3.14 7.90
C VAL A 14 -37.65 -3.14 9.20
N ARG A 15 -38.98 -2.97 9.12
CA ARG A 15 -39.86 -3.04 10.29
C ARG A 15 -39.94 -4.44 10.89
N VAL A 16 -39.95 -5.47 10.05
CA VAL A 16 -39.90 -6.88 10.48
C VAL A 16 -38.54 -7.22 11.10
N ALA A 17 -37.43 -6.73 10.52
CA ALA A 17 -36.10 -6.94 11.09
C ALA A 17 -35.92 -6.24 12.45
N LEU A 18 -36.47 -5.03 12.61
CA LEU A 18 -36.46 -4.32 13.90
C LEU A 18 -37.33 -5.03 14.95
N GLN A 19 -38.52 -5.51 14.59
CA GLN A 19 -39.35 -6.32 15.48
C GLN A 19 -38.68 -7.66 15.85
N GLN A 20 -37.93 -8.27 14.93
CA GLN A 20 -37.16 -9.49 15.18
C GLN A 20 -35.96 -9.25 16.11
N MET A 21 -35.28 -8.10 16.01
CA MET A 21 -34.22 -7.74 16.96
C MET A 21 -34.76 -7.45 18.36
N GLU A 22 -35.92 -6.82 18.45
CA GLU A 22 -36.60 -6.51 19.72
C GLU A 22 -37.07 -7.79 20.44
N LEU A 23 -37.57 -8.78 19.70
CA LEU A 23 -37.91 -10.12 20.21
C LEU A 23 -36.66 -10.92 20.65
N VAL A 24 -35.53 -10.78 19.96
CA VAL A 24 -34.26 -11.40 20.36
C VAL A 24 -33.67 -10.74 21.62
N GLN A 25 -33.85 -9.43 21.78
CA GLN A 25 -33.51 -8.72 23.02
C GLN A 25 -34.41 -9.14 24.18
N GLN A 26 -35.71 -9.26 23.96
CA GLN A 26 -36.65 -9.77 24.97
C GLN A 26 -36.35 -11.22 25.37
N GLY A 27 -35.99 -12.08 24.40
CA GLY A 27 -35.54 -13.46 24.69
C GLY A 27 -34.23 -13.51 25.49
N ARG A 28 -33.32 -12.55 25.32
CA ARG A 28 -32.12 -12.40 26.16
C ARG A 28 -32.45 -11.96 27.58
N THR A 29 -33.44 -11.09 27.76
CA THR A 29 -33.91 -10.69 29.10
C THR A 29 -34.56 -11.86 29.82
N TRP A 30 -35.29 -12.73 29.12
CA TRP A 30 -35.91 -13.92 29.71
C TRP A 30 -34.92 -15.04 30.06
N LEU A 31 -33.82 -15.16 29.31
CA LEU A 31 -32.68 -16.03 29.65
C LEU A 31 -31.99 -15.61 30.96
N GLN A 32 -32.19 -14.38 31.44
CA GLN A 32 -31.68 -13.93 32.74
C GLN A 32 -32.66 -14.22 33.90
N GLU A 33 -33.93 -14.54 33.64
CA GLU A 33 -34.96 -14.66 34.69
C GLU A 33 -35.67 -16.02 34.81
N GLY A 34 -35.36 -17.01 33.96
CA GLY A 34 -35.77 -18.41 34.14
C GLY A 34 -37.12 -18.80 33.52
N GLU A 35 -37.02 -19.55 32.42
CA GLU A 35 -38.02 -20.30 31.62
C GLU A 35 -39.32 -19.59 31.11
N PRO A 36 -39.59 -19.59 29.78
CA PRO A 36 -40.82 -19.02 29.22
C PRO A 36 -41.97 -20.04 29.01
N PRO A 37 -43.24 -19.59 29.02
CA PRO A 37 -44.41 -20.46 28.90
C PRO A 37 -44.71 -20.91 27.46
N THR A 38 -45.42 -22.05 27.35
CA THR A 38 -45.67 -22.87 26.16
C THR A 38 -46.29 -22.12 24.96
N SER A 39 -46.90 -20.96 25.17
CA SER A 39 -47.49 -20.13 24.10
C SER A 39 -46.46 -19.51 23.16
N VAL A 40 -45.20 -19.34 23.60
CA VAL A 40 -44.12 -18.72 22.81
C VAL A 40 -43.48 -19.72 21.84
N LEU A 41 -43.50 -21.02 22.16
CA LEU A 41 -43.01 -22.07 21.25
C LEU A 41 -43.90 -22.19 20.01
N GLN A 42 -45.22 -22.04 20.16
CA GLN A 42 -46.16 -22.07 19.03
C GLN A 42 -46.02 -20.86 18.11
N GLU A 43 -45.81 -19.65 18.63
CA GLU A 43 -45.53 -18.48 17.78
C GLU A 43 -44.18 -18.59 17.07
N THR A 44 -43.19 -19.25 17.68
CA THR A 44 -41.86 -19.46 17.09
C THR A 44 -41.91 -20.48 15.93
N GLU A 45 -42.70 -21.55 16.07
CA GLU A 45 -42.89 -22.57 15.03
C GLU A 45 -43.62 -22.00 13.78
N ASP A 46 -44.63 -21.15 14.01
CA ASP A 46 -45.38 -20.47 12.95
C ASP A 46 -44.52 -19.43 12.21
N LEU A 47 -43.60 -18.77 12.93
CA LEU A 47 -42.58 -17.89 12.35
C LEU A 47 -41.56 -18.68 11.50
N LEU A 48 -41.12 -19.85 11.96
CA LEU A 48 -40.17 -20.72 11.25
C LEU A 48 -40.77 -21.28 9.95
N GLN A 49 -42.06 -21.60 9.92
CA GLN A 49 -42.75 -21.97 8.69
C GLN A 49 -42.79 -20.82 7.67
N ARG A 50 -43.00 -19.58 8.12
CA ARG A 50 -42.98 -18.40 7.24
C ARG A 50 -41.58 -18.07 6.74
N VAL A 51 -40.54 -18.29 7.54
CA VAL A 51 -39.13 -18.14 7.13
C VAL A 51 -38.72 -19.20 6.10
N ARG A 52 -39.21 -20.44 6.21
CA ARG A 52 -38.94 -21.50 5.21
C ARG A 52 -39.42 -21.15 3.81
N VAL A 53 -40.54 -20.42 3.69
CA VAL A 53 -41.09 -19.99 2.39
C VAL A 53 -40.29 -18.83 1.77
N VAL A 54 -39.60 -18.03 2.59
CA VAL A 54 -38.72 -16.94 2.11
C VAL A 54 -37.30 -17.43 1.80
N ALA A 55 -36.85 -18.50 2.47
CA ALA A 55 -35.50 -19.05 2.34
C ALA A 55 -35.20 -19.71 0.98
N THR A 56 -36.19 -19.98 0.13
CA THR A 56 -35.96 -20.50 -1.22
C THR A 56 -35.46 -19.46 -2.22
N ASN A 57 -35.30 -18.18 -1.84
CA ASN A 57 -34.99 -17.11 -2.80
C ASN A 57 -33.91 -16.09 -2.41
N LEU A 58 -33.00 -16.32 -1.44
CA LEU A 58 -31.94 -15.36 -1.12
C LEU A 58 -30.58 -15.98 -0.72
N THR A 59 -29.52 -15.18 -0.91
CA THR A 59 -28.08 -15.50 -1.00
C THR A 59 -27.35 -15.81 0.31
N SER A 60 -26.07 -16.19 0.17
CA SER A 60 -25.09 -16.81 1.08
C SER A 60 -25.00 -16.34 2.54
N GLN A 61 -25.48 -15.15 2.91
CA GLN A 61 -25.35 -14.65 4.29
C GLN A 61 -26.42 -15.20 5.24
N THR A 62 -27.56 -15.68 4.75
CA THR A 62 -28.59 -16.32 5.60
C THR A 62 -28.24 -17.77 5.97
N ALA A 63 -27.34 -18.40 5.20
CA ALA A 63 -26.85 -19.75 5.49
C ALA A 63 -25.98 -19.79 6.76
N LEU A 64 -25.25 -18.72 7.06
CA LEU A 64 -24.46 -18.59 8.30
C LEU A 64 -25.35 -18.51 9.53
N VAL A 65 -26.44 -17.74 9.47
CA VAL A 65 -27.42 -17.64 10.56
C VAL A 65 -28.14 -18.98 10.77
N ALA A 66 -28.50 -19.68 9.69
CA ALA A 66 -29.09 -21.03 9.79
C ALA A 66 -28.10 -22.07 10.38
N MET A 67 -26.80 -21.95 10.09
CA MET A 67 -25.76 -22.79 10.68
C MET A 67 -25.55 -22.50 12.16
N ASP A 68 -25.61 -21.24 12.58
CA ASP A 68 -25.51 -20.85 13.99
C ASP A 68 -26.75 -21.29 14.78
N VAL A 69 -27.94 -21.23 14.18
CA VAL A 69 -29.19 -21.76 14.78
C VAL A 69 -29.13 -23.28 14.91
N MET A 70 -28.59 -24.00 13.92
CA MET A 70 -28.40 -25.46 14.02
C MET A 70 -27.29 -25.85 15.00
N ALA A 71 -26.24 -25.04 15.15
CA ALA A 71 -25.22 -25.22 16.19
C ALA A 71 -25.80 -24.96 17.59
N TRP A 72 -26.69 -23.98 17.72
CA TRP A 72 -27.45 -23.70 18.94
C TRP A 72 -28.39 -24.85 19.29
N GLN A 73 -29.12 -25.42 18.33
CA GLN A 73 -29.99 -26.60 18.56
C GLN A 73 -29.20 -27.81 19.08
N ARG A 74 -27.98 -28.05 18.55
CA ARG A 74 -27.11 -29.14 19.05
C ARG A 74 -26.61 -28.88 20.46
N LYS A 75 -26.26 -27.62 20.79
CA LYS A 75 -25.87 -27.24 22.15
C LYS A 75 -27.03 -27.31 23.14
N ALA A 76 -28.23 -26.91 22.73
CA ALA A 76 -29.44 -26.99 23.54
C ALA A 76 -29.86 -28.45 23.79
N ALA A 77 -29.78 -29.32 22.78
CA ALA A 77 -30.02 -30.76 22.93
C ALA A 77 -28.97 -31.44 23.82
N SER A 78 -27.70 -31.03 23.72
CA SER A 78 -26.61 -31.50 24.61
C SER A 78 -26.82 -31.04 26.04
N ALA A 79 -27.25 -29.79 26.25
CA ALA A 79 -27.52 -29.26 27.59
C ALA A 79 -28.75 -29.88 28.25
N ALA A 80 -29.77 -30.26 27.46
CA ALA A 80 -30.96 -30.97 27.94
C ALA A 80 -30.66 -32.44 28.32
N SER A 81 -29.66 -33.05 27.69
CA SER A 81 -29.14 -34.40 28.04
C SER A 81 -28.42 -34.41 29.40
N ASP A 82 -27.68 -33.35 29.72
CA ASP A 82 -26.85 -33.28 30.93
C ASP A 82 -27.63 -32.89 32.21
N ALA A 83 -28.90 -32.49 32.09
CA ALA A 83 -29.73 -32.00 33.20
C ALA A 83 -30.71 -33.02 33.79
N GLY A 84 -30.69 -34.28 33.34
CA GLY A 84 -31.33 -35.42 34.01
C GLY A 84 -32.84 -35.31 34.30
N GLY A 85 -33.68 -35.87 33.41
CA GLY A 85 -34.97 -36.45 33.81
C GLY A 85 -36.17 -36.14 32.93
N LEU A 86 -36.34 -36.88 31.83
CA LEU A 86 -37.58 -37.59 31.46
C LEU A 86 -37.32 -38.43 30.19
N ALA A 87 -37.52 -39.73 30.32
CA ALA A 87 -37.22 -40.74 29.31
C ALA A 87 -38.24 -40.72 28.15
N CYS A 88 -37.73 -40.81 26.92
CA CYS A 88 -38.39 -41.51 25.82
C CYS A 88 -37.33 -42.37 25.15
N GLU A 89 -37.49 -43.67 25.34
CA GLU A 89 -36.68 -44.74 24.73
C GLU A 89 -36.90 -44.79 23.21
N GLU A 90 -35.93 -45.40 22.52
CA GLU A 90 -35.79 -45.60 21.07
C GLU A 90 -35.30 -44.40 20.25
N LEU A 91 -33.97 -44.41 19.95
CA LEU A 91 -33.37 -44.23 18.61
C LEU A 91 -31.85 -44.00 18.73
N VAL A 92 -31.12 -45.03 19.17
CA VAL A 92 -29.72 -45.23 18.78
C VAL A 92 -29.69 -46.45 17.87
N GLY A 93 -29.68 -46.18 16.56
CA GLY A 93 -29.34 -47.16 15.53
C GLY A 93 -28.23 -46.55 14.69
N GLU A 94 -27.04 -47.11 14.80
CA GLU A 94 -25.92 -46.85 13.89
C GLU A 94 -26.37 -47.11 12.45
N GLU A 95 -26.36 -46.09 11.58
CA GLU A 95 -26.14 -46.28 10.14
C GLU A 95 -25.98 -44.93 9.40
N ASN A 96 -25.08 -44.92 8.43
CA ASN A 96 -24.50 -43.77 7.72
C ASN A 96 -25.42 -43.27 6.57
N PRO A 97 -26.07 -42.10 6.66
CA PRO A 97 -27.02 -41.66 5.64
C PRO A 97 -26.31 -40.80 4.58
N ARG A 98 -25.35 -41.39 3.86
CA ARG A 98 -24.85 -40.83 2.59
C ARG A 98 -25.38 -41.54 1.35
N GLU A 99 -26.06 -42.68 1.50
CA GLU A 99 -26.54 -43.48 0.36
C GLU A 99 -28.07 -43.64 0.25
N GLU A 100 -28.87 -43.25 1.24
CA GLU A 100 -30.33 -43.51 1.22
C GLU A 100 -31.21 -42.37 0.66
N ILE A 101 -30.62 -41.27 0.17
CA ILE A 101 -31.38 -40.20 -0.52
C ILE A 101 -31.47 -40.47 -2.05
N ILE A 102 -30.74 -41.47 -2.56
CA ILE A 102 -30.76 -41.84 -3.99
C ILE A 102 -31.85 -42.90 -4.31
N SER A 103 -32.48 -43.55 -3.33
CA SER A 103 -33.37 -44.71 -3.59
C SER A 103 -34.88 -44.50 -3.37
N LYS A 104 -35.35 -43.34 -2.89
CA LYS A 104 -36.78 -43.13 -2.55
C LYS A 104 -37.45 -41.99 -3.32
N MET A 105 -37.44 -42.07 -4.66
CA MET A 105 -38.42 -41.40 -5.53
C MET A 105 -39.33 -42.46 -6.20
N PRO A 106 -40.67 -42.28 -6.21
CA PRO A 106 -41.59 -43.30 -6.69
C PRO A 106 -41.51 -43.46 -8.22
N LEU A 107 -41.14 -44.67 -8.65
CA LEU A 107 -41.30 -45.15 -10.02
C LEU A 107 -42.79 -45.31 -10.32
N THR A 108 -43.33 -44.49 -11.22
CA THR A 108 -44.52 -44.84 -12.00
C THR A 108 -44.15 -44.90 -13.48
N LYS A 109 -44.10 -46.13 -14.02
CA LYS A 109 -44.05 -46.40 -15.46
C LYS A 109 -45.47 -46.50 -15.99
N LYS A 110 -45.79 -45.71 -17.03
CA LYS A 110 -46.75 -45.91 -18.14
C LYS A 110 -46.64 -44.63 -18.98
N GLY A 111 -46.11 -44.61 -20.20
CA GLY A 111 -46.51 -45.36 -21.38
C GLY A 111 -47.40 -44.46 -22.26
N GLY A 112 -46.85 -43.81 -23.29
CA GLY A 112 -47.65 -43.06 -24.28
C GLY A 112 -46.85 -42.01 -25.07
N LYS A 113 -46.78 -42.17 -26.39
CA LYS A 113 -46.16 -41.27 -27.36
C LYS A 113 -46.97 -39.96 -27.50
N SER A 114 -46.31 -38.80 -27.55
CA SER A 114 -46.63 -37.72 -28.51
C SER A 114 -45.60 -36.57 -28.45
N SER A 115 -44.95 -36.36 -29.59
CA SER A 115 -44.46 -35.12 -30.22
C SER A 115 -44.23 -33.80 -29.43
N CYS A 116 -43.18 -33.12 -29.91
CA CYS A 116 -42.95 -31.67 -30.07
C CYS A 116 -42.38 -30.79 -28.93
N VAL A 117 -41.17 -30.29 -29.25
CA VAL A 117 -40.60 -28.95 -29.05
C VAL A 117 -39.83 -28.68 -27.75
N SER A 118 -38.52 -28.50 -27.97
CA SER A 118 -37.45 -28.06 -27.09
C SER A 118 -37.59 -26.60 -26.63
N SER A 119 -37.31 -26.36 -25.36
CA SER A 119 -36.62 -25.15 -24.91
C SER A 119 -35.83 -25.48 -23.63
N ASP A 120 -34.57 -25.85 -23.84
CA ASP A 120 -33.54 -26.00 -22.80
C ASP A 120 -33.13 -24.60 -22.29
N GLY A 121 -32.94 -24.46 -20.98
CA GLY A 121 -32.58 -23.17 -20.37
C GLY A 121 -32.09 -23.27 -18.93
N SER A 122 -30.77 -23.47 -18.79
CA SER A 122 -29.91 -23.18 -17.62
C SER A 122 -29.86 -24.18 -16.45
N LYS A 123 -28.84 -25.06 -16.49
CA LYS A 123 -28.23 -25.69 -15.31
C LYS A 123 -26.94 -24.94 -14.96
N SER A 124 -26.88 -24.33 -13.77
CA SER A 124 -25.68 -23.66 -13.25
C SER A 124 -24.56 -24.68 -13.02
N HIS A 125 -23.45 -24.49 -13.72
CA HIS A 125 -22.26 -25.33 -13.61
C HIS A 125 -21.31 -24.75 -12.56
N ARG A 126 -21.33 -25.28 -11.33
CA ARG A 126 -20.23 -25.05 -10.37
C ARG A 126 -19.08 -26.01 -10.70
N LYS A 127 -18.33 -25.73 -11.79
CA LYS A 127 -17.15 -26.51 -12.19
C LYS A 127 -16.00 -26.26 -11.20
N ARG A 128 -15.37 -27.33 -10.71
CA ARG A 128 -14.05 -27.25 -10.05
C ARG A 128 -13.07 -26.48 -10.96
N SER A 129 -12.32 -25.53 -10.40
CA SER A 129 -11.31 -24.75 -11.13
C SER A 129 -10.22 -25.70 -11.64
N LYS A 130 -10.32 -26.10 -12.91
CA LYS A 130 -9.34 -26.97 -13.58
C LYS A 130 -8.12 -26.14 -13.94
N VAL A 131 -6.91 -26.63 -13.61
CA VAL A 131 -5.66 -26.01 -14.08
C VAL A 131 -5.50 -26.31 -15.56
N THR A 132 -5.32 -25.25 -16.37
CA THR A 132 -5.11 -25.36 -17.81
C THR A 132 -3.62 -25.52 -18.13
N VAL A 133 -3.28 -26.47 -18.99
CA VAL A 133 -1.91 -26.61 -19.51
C VAL A 133 -1.88 -25.95 -20.89
N LEU A 134 -1.09 -24.88 -21.05
CA LEU A 134 -0.95 -24.21 -22.34
C LEU A 134 -0.10 -25.10 -23.25
N LYS A 135 -0.65 -25.60 -24.36
CA LYS A 135 0.07 -26.44 -25.33
C LYS A 135 0.40 -25.64 -26.58
N GLY A 136 1.52 -25.97 -27.24
CA GLY A 136 1.85 -25.48 -28.57
C GLY A 136 2.42 -24.06 -28.63
N LEU A 137 2.99 -23.55 -27.53
CA LEU A 137 3.74 -22.30 -27.54
C LEU A 137 5.10 -22.51 -28.23
N LEU A 138 5.40 -21.69 -29.23
CA LEU A 138 6.71 -21.64 -29.87
C LEU A 138 7.73 -20.91 -28.96
N PRO A 139 9.04 -21.20 -29.09
CA PRO A 139 10.07 -20.45 -28.38
C PRO A 139 9.95 -18.94 -28.64
N GLY A 140 9.87 -18.14 -27.57
CA GLY A 140 9.72 -16.68 -27.66
C GLY A 140 8.27 -16.17 -27.75
N GLU A 141 7.27 -17.05 -27.80
CA GLU A 141 5.86 -16.62 -27.70
C GLU A 141 5.50 -16.16 -26.28
N ASP A 142 4.71 -15.10 -26.22
CA ASP A 142 4.22 -14.49 -24.98
C ASP A 142 3.18 -15.38 -24.30
N SER A 143 3.65 -16.20 -23.36
CA SER A 143 2.84 -17.16 -22.61
C SER A 143 1.66 -16.53 -21.89
N VAL A 144 1.80 -15.32 -21.35
CA VAL A 144 0.75 -14.63 -20.61
C VAL A 144 -0.35 -14.16 -21.55
N ARG A 145 0.01 -13.62 -22.72
CA ARG A 145 -0.99 -13.25 -23.73
C ARG A 145 -1.73 -14.48 -24.26
N SER A 146 -1.03 -15.59 -24.50
CA SER A 146 -1.68 -16.86 -24.87
C SER A 146 -2.61 -17.38 -23.77
N ALA A 147 -2.20 -17.26 -22.50
CA ALA A 147 -3.05 -17.59 -21.35
C ALA A 147 -4.31 -16.73 -21.33
N ALA A 148 -4.17 -15.43 -21.56
CA ALA A 148 -5.30 -14.50 -21.62
C ALA A 148 -6.28 -14.87 -22.73
N GLU A 149 -5.81 -15.10 -23.95
CA GLU A 149 -6.66 -15.51 -25.06
C GLU A 149 -7.39 -16.83 -24.81
N GLN A 150 -6.73 -17.80 -24.17
CA GLN A 150 -7.36 -19.07 -23.81
C GLN A 150 -8.39 -18.92 -22.68
N ALA A 151 -8.10 -18.09 -21.67
CA ALA A 151 -9.06 -17.76 -20.62
C ALA A 151 -10.32 -17.10 -21.22
N LEU A 152 -10.15 -16.11 -22.09
CA LEU A 152 -11.26 -15.43 -22.76
C LEU A 152 -12.06 -16.38 -23.67
N LYS A 153 -11.42 -17.31 -24.37
CA LYS A 153 -12.11 -18.37 -25.13
C LYS A 153 -12.93 -19.29 -24.23
N GLN A 154 -12.45 -19.59 -23.02
CA GLN A 154 -13.14 -20.46 -22.07
C GLN A 154 -14.33 -19.78 -21.38
N PHE A 155 -14.16 -18.53 -20.95
CA PHE A 155 -15.20 -17.76 -20.28
C PHE A 155 -16.24 -17.20 -21.27
N GLY A 156 -15.81 -16.91 -22.50
CA GLY A 156 -16.63 -16.29 -23.53
C GLY A 156 -16.89 -14.80 -23.25
N ASN A 157 -17.62 -14.15 -24.17
CA ASN A 157 -17.88 -12.70 -24.08
C ASN A 157 -18.89 -12.31 -22.99
N SER A 158 -19.59 -13.27 -22.40
CA SER A 158 -20.67 -13.05 -21.41
C SER A 158 -20.20 -12.88 -19.97
N VAL A 159 -18.89 -13.01 -19.69
CA VAL A 159 -18.35 -12.82 -18.33
C VAL A 159 -18.06 -11.35 -18.10
N ASP A 160 -18.76 -10.74 -17.16
CA ASP A 160 -18.61 -9.31 -16.82
C ASP A 160 -17.68 -9.10 -15.63
N GLU A 161 -17.28 -10.15 -14.93
CA GLU A 161 -16.28 -10.10 -13.88
C GLU A 161 -14.85 -9.98 -14.44
N PRO A 162 -13.95 -9.28 -13.75
CA PRO A 162 -12.53 -9.32 -14.08
C PRO A 162 -11.95 -10.72 -13.83
N ILE A 163 -10.86 -11.06 -14.53
CA ILE A 163 -10.25 -12.39 -14.46
C ILE A 163 -8.79 -12.26 -14.03
N GLN A 164 -8.43 -12.89 -12.92
CA GLN A 164 -7.04 -13.04 -12.49
C GLN A 164 -6.45 -14.31 -13.11
N LEU A 165 -5.46 -14.17 -13.99
CA LEU A 165 -4.69 -15.26 -14.56
C LEU A 165 -3.58 -15.64 -13.58
N VAL A 166 -3.57 -16.89 -13.11
CA VAL A 166 -2.61 -17.38 -12.11
C VAL A 166 -1.69 -18.42 -12.75
N ASP A 167 -0.41 -18.07 -12.92
CA ASP A 167 0.64 -18.95 -13.44
C ASP A 167 1.25 -19.80 -12.32
N LEU A 168 0.78 -21.04 -12.21
CA LEU A 168 1.31 -22.02 -11.27
C LEU A 168 2.69 -22.55 -11.70
N GLY A 169 3.07 -22.38 -12.97
CA GLY A 169 4.42 -22.67 -13.45
C GLY A 169 5.44 -21.68 -12.87
N ASN A 170 5.10 -20.39 -12.85
CA ASN A 170 5.97 -19.38 -12.26
C ASN A 170 6.19 -19.60 -10.75
N VAL A 171 5.15 -19.98 -9.99
CA VAL A 171 5.28 -20.34 -8.57
C VAL A 171 6.33 -21.44 -8.36
N GLN A 172 6.31 -22.48 -9.21
CA GLN A 172 7.30 -23.55 -9.18
C GLN A 172 8.71 -23.05 -9.47
N SER A 173 8.87 -22.21 -10.49
CA SER A 173 10.15 -21.59 -10.86
C SER A 173 10.72 -20.74 -9.72
N GLN A 174 9.88 -19.96 -9.03
CA GLN A 174 10.30 -19.15 -7.89
C GLN A 174 10.75 -20.01 -6.70
N ILE A 175 10.11 -21.16 -6.44
CA ILE A 175 10.58 -22.11 -5.42
C ILE A 175 12.00 -22.59 -5.75
N GLN A 176 12.26 -22.95 -7.01
CA GLN A 176 13.58 -23.43 -7.43
C GLN A 176 14.62 -22.31 -7.38
N LEU A 177 14.24 -21.10 -7.80
CA LEU A 177 15.12 -19.93 -7.75
C LEU A 177 15.50 -19.58 -6.31
N TRP A 178 14.55 -19.66 -5.37
CA TRP A 178 14.81 -19.48 -3.95
C TRP A 178 15.84 -20.49 -3.45
N LYS A 179 15.58 -21.80 -3.67
CA LYS A 179 16.48 -22.88 -3.25
C LYS A 179 17.87 -22.77 -3.85
N LYS A 180 17.99 -22.25 -5.08
CA LYS A 180 19.28 -22.04 -5.75
C LYS A 180 20.12 -20.95 -5.07
N HIS A 181 19.53 -19.80 -4.72
CA HIS A 181 20.28 -18.64 -4.26
C HIS A 181 20.32 -18.47 -2.74
N LEU A 182 19.32 -19.00 -2.01
CA LEU A 182 19.26 -19.01 -0.55
C LEU A 182 18.98 -20.44 -0.02
N PRO A 183 19.86 -21.43 -0.31
CA PRO A 183 19.63 -22.84 0.00
C PRO A 183 19.45 -23.11 1.50
N ASN A 184 20.11 -22.31 2.35
CA ASN A 184 20.11 -22.50 3.80
C ASN A 184 19.07 -21.62 4.52
N VAL A 185 18.19 -20.94 3.78
CA VAL A 185 17.12 -20.11 4.34
C VAL A 185 15.77 -20.67 3.91
N ARG A 186 14.95 -21.09 4.87
CA ARG A 186 13.63 -21.65 4.58
C ARG A 186 12.60 -20.51 4.36
N PRO A 187 11.96 -20.42 3.19
CA PRO A 187 10.96 -19.40 2.95
C PRO A 187 9.66 -19.72 3.70
N HIS A 188 9.12 -18.73 4.41
CA HIS A 188 7.79 -18.72 4.98
C HIS A 188 6.94 -17.73 4.17
N TYR A 189 6.02 -18.23 3.36
CA TYR A 189 5.26 -17.37 2.45
C TYR A 189 4.35 -16.41 3.23
N ALA A 190 4.51 -15.10 2.99
CA ALA A 190 3.67 -14.08 3.60
C ALA A 190 2.26 -14.10 2.97
N VAL A 191 1.32 -14.77 3.63
CA VAL A 191 -0.04 -15.04 3.11
C VAL A 191 -0.79 -13.77 2.74
N LYS A 192 -0.59 -12.70 3.51
CA LYS A 192 -1.11 -11.34 3.29
C LYS A 192 -0.86 -10.79 1.89
N CYS A 193 0.19 -11.25 1.20
CA CYS A 193 0.55 -10.76 -0.13
C CYS A 193 -0.41 -11.22 -1.22
N CYS A 194 -0.80 -12.50 -1.20
CA CYS A 194 -1.77 -13.09 -2.12
C CYS A 194 -2.35 -14.38 -1.50
N PRO A 195 -3.51 -14.33 -0.84
CA PRO A 195 -4.11 -15.48 -0.15
C PRO A 195 -4.77 -16.48 -1.13
N ASN A 196 -4.19 -16.67 -2.32
CA ASN A 196 -4.71 -17.59 -3.31
C ASN A 196 -4.44 -19.05 -2.89
N LYS A 197 -5.53 -19.80 -2.68
CA LYS A 197 -5.45 -21.18 -2.17
C LYS A 197 -4.61 -22.13 -3.03
N GLN A 198 -4.51 -21.93 -4.35
CA GLN A 198 -3.69 -22.80 -5.21
C GLN A 198 -2.20 -22.46 -5.09
N ILE A 199 -1.85 -21.17 -4.96
CA ILE A 199 -0.47 -20.74 -4.70
C ILE A 199 -0.03 -21.30 -3.34
N ILE A 200 -0.85 -21.14 -2.29
CA ILE A 200 -0.55 -21.67 -0.95
C ILE A 200 -0.31 -23.19 -0.99
N LYS A 201 -1.19 -23.96 -1.65
CA LYS A 201 -1.01 -25.42 -1.77
C LYS A 201 0.31 -25.78 -2.44
N GLN A 202 0.65 -25.09 -3.53
CA GLN A 202 1.87 -25.38 -4.27
C GLN A 202 3.14 -25.00 -3.50
N LEU A 203 3.12 -23.88 -2.77
CA LEU A 203 4.22 -23.48 -1.89
C LEU A 203 4.40 -24.47 -0.73
N ARG A 204 3.31 -24.94 -0.12
CA ARG A 204 3.32 -26.01 0.89
C ARG A 204 3.99 -27.27 0.32
N ASP A 205 3.54 -27.72 -0.85
CA ASP A 205 4.09 -28.91 -1.51
C ASP A 205 5.57 -28.70 -1.93
N GLY A 206 5.98 -27.45 -2.15
CA GLY A 206 7.35 -27.04 -2.40
C GLY A 206 8.27 -27.01 -1.17
N GLY A 207 7.72 -27.19 0.04
CA GLY A 207 8.44 -27.18 1.32
C GLY A 207 8.49 -25.81 2.02
N CYS A 208 7.76 -24.81 1.53
CA CYS A 208 7.66 -23.50 2.18
C CYS A 208 6.87 -23.61 3.50
N GLY A 209 7.27 -22.82 4.50
CA GLY A 209 6.39 -22.48 5.63
C GLY A 209 5.47 -21.31 5.27
N PHE A 210 4.76 -20.78 6.26
CA PHE A 210 3.79 -19.70 6.08
C PHE A 210 3.88 -18.65 7.19
N ASP A 211 4.09 -17.41 6.77
CA ASP A 211 3.95 -16.23 7.61
C ASP A 211 2.47 -15.81 7.61
N CYS A 212 1.86 -15.84 8.80
CA CYS A 212 0.49 -15.40 9.04
C CYS A 212 0.45 -14.23 10.02
N ALA A 213 -0.42 -13.26 9.75
CA ALA A 213 -0.65 -12.07 10.56
C ALA A 213 -2.01 -12.08 11.27
N THR A 214 -2.94 -12.97 10.90
CA THR A 214 -4.28 -13.03 11.49
C THR A 214 -4.77 -14.46 11.74
N MET A 215 -5.78 -14.60 12.61
CA MET A 215 -6.49 -15.87 12.83
C MET A 215 -7.07 -16.45 11.53
N GLN A 216 -7.54 -15.59 10.62
CA GLN A 216 -8.13 -16.04 9.36
C GLN A 216 -7.09 -16.62 8.41
N GLU A 217 -5.91 -16.02 8.33
CA GLU A 217 -4.79 -16.55 7.53
C GLU A 217 -4.32 -17.89 8.10
N ILE A 218 -4.13 -17.96 9.42
CA ILE A 218 -3.81 -19.21 10.13
C ILE A 218 -4.84 -20.30 9.78
N SER A 219 -6.13 -20.00 9.96
CA SER A 219 -7.20 -20.96 9.67
C SER A 219 -7.15 -21.42 8.21
N THR A 220 -6.91 -20.49 7.29
CA THR A 220 -6.83 -20.77 5.85
C THR A 220 -5.67 -21.71 5.52
N VAL A 221 -4.47 -21.51 6.08
CA VAL A 221 -3.33 -22.39 5.79
C VAL A 221 -3.49 -23.75 6.46
N LEU A 222 -4.06 -23.82 7.67
CA LEU A 222 -4.38 -25.08 8.35
C LEU A 222 -5.42 -25.91 7.59
N GLU A 223 -6.49 -25.27 7.09
CA GLU A 223 -7.49 -25.92 6.20
C GLU A 223 -6.85 -26.50 4.93
N LEU A 224 -5.75 -25.90 4.49
CA LEU A 224 -4.97 -26.33 3.35
C LEU A 224 -3.88 -27.34 3.75
N GLY A 225 -3.91 -27.90 4.96
CA GLY A 225 -3.04 -28.98 5.41
C GLY A 225 -1.62 -28.56 5.74
N VAL A 226 -1.37 -27.27 6.01
CA VAL A 226 -0.10 -26.79 6.58
C VAL A 226 -0.01 -27.23 8.04
N THR A 227 1.17 -27.68 8.48
CA THR A 227 1.36 -28.06 9.88
C THR A 227 1.59 -26.83 10.75
N PRO A 228 1.14 -26.80 12.03
CA PRO A 228 1.38 -25.67 12.93
C PRO A 228 2.87 -25.30 13.09
N ALA A 229 3.78 -26.28 12.99
CA ALA A 229 5.22 -26.08 13.08
C ALA A 229 5.81 -25.32 11.88
N ASP A 230 5.09 -25.28 10.76
CA ASP A 230 5.48 -24.54 9.56
C ASP A 230 4.85 -23.13 9.50
N ILE A 231 4.21 -22.68 10.58
CA ILE A 231 3.55 -21.36 10.66
C ILE A 231 4.32 -20.45 11.62
N VAL A 232 4.63 -19.25 11.15
CA VAL A 232 5.12 -18.14 11.98
C VAL A 232 3.99 -17.13 12.14
N TYR A 233 3.63 -16.81 13.39
CA TYR A 233 2.70 -15.71 13.67
C TYR A 233 3.47 -14.40 13.81
N SER A 234 3.81 -13.77 12.67
CA SER A 234 4.77 -12.66 12.57
C SER A 234 4.21 -11.27 12.93
N HIS A 235 2.93 -11.13 13.24
CA HIS A 235 2.36 -9.82 13.60
C HIS A 235 2.86 -9.38 14.99
N PRO A 236 3.60 -8.26 15.13
CA PRO A 236 4.21 -7.90 16.41
C PRO A 236 3.18 -7.56 17.50
N CYS A 237 2.09 -6.87 17.14
CA CYS A 237 1.06 -6.42 18.10
C CYS A 237 -0.27 -7.19 17.96
N LYS A 238 -0.53 -8.22 18.78
CA LYS A 238 -1.67 -9.13 18.61
C LYS A 238 -2.79 -8.92 19.65
N PRO A 239 -4.08 -9.11 19.28
CA PRO A 239 -5.16 -9.23 20.25
C PRO A 239 -4.98 -10.47 21.15
N ARG A 240 -5.37 -10.38 22.43
CA ARG A 240 -5.28 -11.52 23.37
C ARG A 240 -6.05 -12.75 22.88
N SER A 241 -7.22 -12.56 22.30
CA SER A 241 -8.03 -13.64 21.71
C SER A 241 -7.32 -14.34 20.55
N HIS A 242 -6.51 -13.61 19.77
CA HIS A 242 -5.75 -14.19 18.66
C HIS A 242 -4.53 -14.98 19.16
N ILE A 243 -3.88 -14.53 20.24
CA ILE A 243 -2.81 -15.29 20.90
C ILE A 243 -3.38 -16.59 21.50
N ALA A 244 -4.54 -16.52 22.15
CA ALA A 244 -5.23 -17.69 22.69
C ALA A 244 -5.64 -18.67 21.58
N PHE A 245 -6.09 -18.16 20.43
CA PHE A 245 -6.36 -18.99 19.26
C PHE A 245 -5.09 -19.68 18.75
N ALA A 246 -3.98 -18.95 18.58
CA ALA A 246 -2.70 -19.54 18.17
C ALA A 246 -2.25 -20.65 19.13
N LYS A 247 -2.43 -20.46 20.44
CA LYS A 247 -2.23 -21.51 21.47
C LYS A 247 -3.09 -22.73 21.22
N SER A 248 -4.39 -22.54 21.00
CA SER A 248 -5.33 -23.65 20.75
C SER A 248 -5.01 -24.45 19.49
N GLN A 249 -4.34 -23.84 18.51
CA GLN A 249 -3.93 -24.47 17.26
C GLN A 249 -2.48 -24.98 17.29
N GLY A 250 -1.75 -24.84 18.41
CA GLY A 250 -0.37 -25.29 18.55
C GLY A 250 0.67 -24.46 17.78
N ILE A 251 0.36 -23.20 17.44
CA ILE A 251 1.28 -22.30 16.73
C ILE A 251 2.11 -21.54 17.75
N SER A 252 3.34 -22.00 17.96
CA SER A 252 4.19 -21.52 19.05
C SER A 252 5.07 -20.34 18.68
N LEU A 253 5.56 -20.26 17.44
CA LEU A 253 6.51 -19.22 17.01
C LEU A 253 5.80 -17.92 16.64
N MET A 254 6.07 -16.84 17.38
CA MET A 254 5.42 -15.54 17.18
C MET A 254 6.35 -14.35 17.45
N SER A 255 6.11 -13.23 16.78
CA SER A 255 6.93 -12.03 16.95
C SER A 255 6.40 -11.10 18.04
N PHE A 256 7.27 -10.22 18.53
CA PHE A 256 6.94 -9.07 19.38
C PHE A 256 7.98 -7.96 19.18
N ASP A 257 7.67 -6.74 19.59
CA ASP A 257 8.61 -5.61 19.54
C ASP A 257 8.48 -4.63 20.73
N ASN A 258 7.65 -4.95 21.73
CA ASN A 258 7.39 -4.09 22.88
C ASN A 258 7.04 -4.91 24.14
N ASP A 259 7.12 -4.26 25.30
CA ASP A 259 6.91 -4.84 26.63
C ASP A 259 5.45 -5.22 26.89
N VAL A 260 4.50 -4.42 26.40
CA VAL A 260 3.06 -4.68 26.52
C VAL A 260 2.71 -6.00 25.82
N GLU A 261 3.33 -6.29 24.69
CA GLU A 261 3.17 -7.56 23.98
C GLU A 261 3.70 -8.73 24.81
N LEU A 262 4.89 -8.61 25.40
CA LEU A 262 5.47 -9.65 26.27
C LEU A 262 4.52 -9.98 27.44
N ARG A 263 3.98 -8.95 28.11
CA ARG A 263 3.04 -9.15 29.22
C ARG A 263 1.74 -9.81 28.77
N LYS A 264 1.26 -9.53 27.56
CA LYS A 264 0.10 -10.24 26.97
C LYS A 264 0.42 -11.70 26.69
N VAL A 265 1.59 -12.01 26.14
CA VAL A 265 2.01 -13.40 25.89
C VAL A 265 2.17 -14.15 27.21
N ALA A 266 2.85 -13.60 28.21
CA ALA A 266 3.01 -14.24 29.53
C ALA A 266 1.66 -14.62 30.16
N ALA A 267 0.64 -13.78 30.00
CA ALA A 267 -0.68 -14.04 30.56
C ALA A 267 -1.51 -15.09 29.79
N VAL A 268 -1.23 -15.30 28.50
CA VAL A 268 -2.11 -16.11 27.62
C VAL A 268 -1.42 -17.37 27.10
N TYR A 269 -0.18 -17.23 26.66
CA TYR A 269 0.62 -18.30 26.04
C TYR A 269 2.10 -18.21 26.47
N PRO A 270 2.41 -18.40 27.77
CA PRO A 270 3.78 -18.28 28.28
C PRO A 270 4.76 -19.29 27.65
N GLU A 271 4.26 -20.39 27.09
CA GLU A 271 5.06 -21.42 26.42
C GLU A 271 5.45 -21.05 24.97
N ALA A 272 4.95 -19.93 24.44
CA ALA A 272 5.23 -19.47 23.08
C ALA A 272 6.74 -19.23 22.86
N GLN A 273 7.18 -19.47 21.64
CA GLN A 273 8.52 -19.17 21.15
C GLN A 273 8.51 -17.77 20.54
N LEU A 274 9.30 -16.86 21.09
CA LEU A 274 9.26 -15.45 20.72
C LEU A 274 10.40 -15.04 19.79
N LEU A 275 10.06 -14.28 18.76
CA LEU A 275 11.01 -13.57 17.90
C LEU A 275 10.98 -12.08 18.23
N LEU A 276 12.09 -11.53 18.72
CA LEU A 276 12.21 -10.08 18.88
C LEU A 276 12.36 -9.47 17.49
N ARG A 277 11.39 -8.67 17.05
CA ARG A 277 11.50 -7.91 15.81
C ARG A 277 12.28 -6.63 16.07
N VAL A 278 13.40 -6.42 15.37
CA VAL A 278 14.20 -5.18 15.47
C VAL A 278 13.85 -4.19 14.35
N VAL A 279 14.10 -2.91 14.59
CA VAL A 279 14.03 -1.86 13.55
C VAL A 279 15.12 -2.07 12.51
N CYS A 280 14.85 -1.71 11.26
CA CYS A 280 15.85 -1.64 10.19
C CYS A 280 15.78 -0.32 9.44
N GLU A 281 16.89 0.05 8.80
CA GLU A 281 16.90 1.10 7.78
C GLU A 281 16.14 0.59 6.55
N ASP A 282 15.03 1.24 6.22
CA ASP A 282 14.14 0.86 5.12
C ASP A 282 13.77 2.03 4.22
N SER A 283 14.56 3.11 4.23
CA SER A 283 14.37 4.30 3.39
C SER A 283 14.43 4.01 1.88
N SER A 284 15.15 2.97 1.46
CA SER A 284 15.23 2.55 0.05
C SER A 284 14.11 1.60 -0.38
N ALA A 285 13.23 1.19 0.54
CA ALA A 285 12.13 0.29 0.24
C ALA A 285 10.95 1.02 -0.42
N GLN A 286 10.26 0.34 -1.32
CA GLN A 286 9.01 0.83 -1.93
C GLN A 286 7.92 1.07 -0.88
N CYS A 287 7.89 0.24 0.17
CA CYS A 287 7.01 0.42 1.33
C CYS A 287 7.78 0.22 2.64
N PRO A 288 8.20 1.32 3.30
CA PRO A 288 8.80 1.28 4.63
C PRO A 288 7.82 0.75 5.70
N MET A 289 8.32 -0.03 6.66
CA MET A 289 7.57 -0.64 7.76
C MET A 289 8.11 -0.28 9.14
N SER A 290 9.35 0.17 9.25
CA SER A 290 10.05 0.47 10.51
C SER A 290 9.45 1.64 11.29
N LEU A 291 8.68 2.52 10.65
CA LEU A 291 7.91 3.56 11.34
C LEU A 291 6.89 2.98 12.33
N LYS A 292 6.29 1.82 11.99
CA LYS A 292 5.20 1.21 12.76
C LYS A 292 5.67 0.09 13.68
N PHE A 293 6.69 -0.68 13.26
CA PHE A 293 7.10 -1.92 13.92
C PHE A 293 8.62 -2.02 14.06
N GLY A 294 9.04 -2.78 15.07
CA GLY A 294 10.44 -3.03 15.38
C GLY A 294 10.87 -2.34 16.66
N ALA A 295 11.59 -3.08 17.50
CA ALA A 295 12.19 -2.56 18.71
C ALA A 295 13.44 -1.73 18.38
N LYS A 296 13.50 -0.51 18.90
CA LYS A 296 14.68 0.35 18.77
C LYS A 296 15.82 -0.16 19.63
N ARG A 297 17.06 0.11 19.22
CA ARG A 297 18.28 -0.40 19.87
C ARG A 297 18.36 -0.09 21.37
N ASP A 298 17.93 1.09 21.78
CA ASP A 298 17.87 1.53 23.19
C ASP A 298 16.89 0.72 24.05
N THR A 299 15.92 0.03 23.44
CA THR A 299 14.92 -0.79 24.15
C THR A 299 15.31 -2.26 24.30
N TRP A 300 16.29 -2.76 23.52
CA TRP A 300 16.59 -4.20 23.47
C TRP A 300 16.98 -4.76 24.84
N ALA A 301 17.85 -4.07 25.57
CA ALA A 301 18.27 -4.48 26.91
C ALA A 301 17.07 -4.66 27.85
N THR A 302 16.21 -3.65 27.91
CA THR A 302 14.99 -3.67 28.73
C THR A 302 14.05 -4.81 28.33
N LEU A 303 13.86 -5.06 27.04
CA LEU A 303 13.01 -6.16 26.57
C LEU A 303 13.58 -7.53 26.94
N LEU A 304 14.90 -7.73 26.84
CA LEU A 304 15.55 -8.97 27.26
C LEU A 304 15.41 -9.19 28.77
N ASP A 305 15.55 -8.13 29.58
CA ASP A 305 15.39 -8.20 31.04
C ASP A 305 13.95 -8.61 31.42
N ILE A 306 12.94 -8.04 30.75
CA ILE A 306 11.52 -8.39 30.95
C ILE A 306 11.24 -9.85 30.56
N ILE A 307 11.87 -10.35 29.48
CA ILE A 307 11.72 -11.77 29.09
C ILE A 307 12.23 -12.70 30.18
N GLN A 308 13.37 -12.37 30.81
CA GLN A 308 13.91 -13.15 31.92
C GLN A 308 13.00 -13.07 33.15
N GLU A 309 12.52 -11.86 33.50
CA GLU A 309 11.58 -11.62 34.60
C GLU A 309 10.30 -12.46 34.45
N LEU A 310 9.72 -12.47 33.24
CA LEU A 310 8.49 -13.18 32.92
C LEU A 310 8.71 -14.66 32.55
N GLN A 311 9.96 -15.14 32.56
CA GLN A 311 10.35 -16.51 32.19
C GLN A 311 9.85 -16.94 30.80
N LEU A 312 9.81 -16.00 29.86
CA LEU A 312 9.38 -16.25 28.49
C LEU A 312 10.49 -16.88 27.64
N ASN A 313 10.10 -17.59 26.58
CA ASN A 313 11.04 -18.28 25.70
C ASN A 313 11.40 -17.44 24.47
N LEU A 314 12.48 -16.66 24.56
CA LEU A 314 13.05 -16.00 23.38
C LEU A 314 13.74 -17.05 22.49
N ALA A 315 13.17 -17.26 21.31
CA ALA A 315 13.67 -18.21 20.32
C ALA A 315 14.65 -17.58 19.33
N GLY A 316 14.56 -16.27 19.10
CA GLY A 316 15.28 -15.64 18.00
C GLY A 316 15.02 -14.16 17.80
N VAL A 317 15.51 -13.67 16.67
CA VAL A 317 15.36 -12.29 16.22
C VAL A 317 14.79 -12.28 14.82
N SER A 318 13.91 -11.32 14.53
CA SER A 318 13.42 -11.04 13.19
C SER A 318 13.64 -9.59 12.79
N PHE A 319 13.63 -9.33 11.49
CA PHE A 319 13.59 -7.97 10.96
C PHE A 319 12.89 -7.92 9.60
N HIS A 320 12.69 -6.74 9.03
CA HIS A 320 12.13 -6.59 7.68
C HIS A 320 12.63 -5.31 7.02
N VAL A 321 13.34 -5.42 5.90
CA VAL A 321 13.95 -4.28 5.17
C VAL A 321 12.98 -3.51 4.26
N GLY A 322 11.68 -3.51 4.60
CA GLY A 322 10.60 -2.99 3.75
C GLY A 322 10.30 -3.82 2.49
N SER A 323 9.17 -3.54 1.83
CA SER A 323 8.72 -4.26 0.62
C SER A 323 9.38 -3.70 -0.63
N GLY A 324 9.82 -4.56 -1.57
CA GLY A 324 10.44 -4.11 -2.82
C GLY A 324 11.82 -3.46 -2.64
N CYS A 325 12.60 -3.97 -1.69
CA CYS A 325 13.98 -3.50 -1.47
C CYS A 325 14.84 -3.91 -2.66
N LYS A 326 15.50 -2.92 -3.28
CA LYS A 326 16.41 -3.13 -4.41
C LYS A 326 17.88 -3.05 -4.02
N ASP A 327 18.17 -2.54 -2.82
CA ASP A 327 19.53 -2.38 -2.33
C ASP A 327 19.87 -3.52 -1.35
N PRO A 328 20.68 -4.51 -1.77
CA PRO A 328 21.07 -5.61 -0.90
C PRO A 328 21.91 -5.16 0.31
N GLU A 329 22.49 -3.95 0.28
CA GLU A 329 23.32 -3.44 1.37
C GLU A 329 22.51 -3.18 2.64
N THR A 330 21.21 -2.94 2.52
CA THR A 330 20.28 -2.76 3.66
C THR A 330 20.18 -3.97 4.60
N PHE A 331 20.47 -5.18 4.11
CA PHE A 331 20.42 -6.40 4.92
C PHE A 331 21.58 -6.51 5.91
N GLU A 332 22.74 -5.91 5.63
CA GLU A 332 23.90 -6.06 6.51
C GLU A 332 23.74 -5.36 7.86
N PRO A 333 23.33 -4.08 7.93
CA PRO A 333 23.03 -3.43 9.20
C PRO A 333 21.97 -4.20 10.00
N ALA A 334 20.92 -4.70 9.32
CA ALA A 334 19.87 -5.50 9.95
C ALA A 334 20.38 -6.82 10.55
N LEU A 335 21.25 -7.53 9.81
CA LEU A 335 21.91 -8.74 10.28
C LEU A 335 22.87 -8.45 11.44
N ALA A 336 23.61 -7.34 11.38
CA ALA A 336 24.49 -6.90 12.46
C ALA A 336 23.70 -6.56 13.74
N ASP A 337 22.53 -5.93 13.60
CA ASP A 337 21.61 -5.64 14.70
C ASP A 337 21.06 -6.91 15.33
N ALA A 338 20.63 -7.86 14.50
CA ALA A 338 20.20 -9.17 14.97
C ALA A 338 21.35 -9.88 15.72
N ARG A 339 22.57 -9.80 15.19
CA ARG A 339 23.75 -10.40 15.80
C ARG A 339 24.08 -9.79 17.16
N GLU A 340 23.88 -8.49 17.31
CA GLU A 340 24.05 -7.79 18.57
C GLU A 340 23.04 -8.24 19.62
N VAL A 341 21.77 -8.42 19.26
CA VAL A 341 20.76 -8.98 20.17
C VAL A 341 21.11 -10.41 20.59
N PHE A 342 21.61 -11.25 19.68
CA PHE A 342 22.10 -12.59 20.01
C PHE A 342 23.23 -12.53 21.06
N ARG A 343 24.18 -11.61 20.91
CA ARG A 343 25.26 -11.38 21.88
C ARG A 343 24.70 -10.94 23.24
N MET A 344 23.81 -9.95 23.25
CA MET A 344 23.19 -9.42 24.47
C MET A 344 22.40 -10.47 25.25
N ALA A 345 21.71 -11.38 24.56
CA ALA A 345 20.98 -12.49 25.17
C ALA A 345 21.94 -13.54 25.76
N SER A 346 23.03 -13.85 25.05
CA SER A 346 24.06 -14.78 25.54
C SER A 346 24.75 -14.25 26.80
N GLU A 347 25.08 -12.96 26.87
CA GLU A 347 25.71 -12.34 28.04
C GLU A 347 24.82 -12.35 29.29
N ARG A 348 23.50 -12.37 29.08
CA ARG A 348 22.50 -12.52 30.15
C ARG A 348 22.31 -13.97 30.60
N GLY A 349 23.04 -14.93 30.02
CA GLY A 349 22.89 -16.35 30.30
C GLY A 349 21.55 -16.93 29.82
N MET A 350 20.89 -16.29 28.85
CA MET A 350 19.67 -16.82 28.25
C MET A 350 19.98 -18.09 27.45
N LYS A 351 18.96 -18.92 27.21
CA LYS A 351 19.09 -20.08 26.33
C LYS A 351 19.54 -19.62 24.94
N ALA A 352 20.40 -20.41 24.30
CA ALA A 352 20.88 -20.12 22.95
C ALA A 352 19.70 -19.90 21.98
N LEU A 353 19.72 -18.76 21.29
CA LEU A 353 18.72 -18.41 20.28
C LEU A 353 18.91 -19.32 19.05
N ARG A 354 17.80 -19.83 18.51
CA ARG A 354 17.79 -20.88 17.48
C ARG A 354 17.12 -20.45 16.18
N VAL A 355 16.53 -19.26 16.12
CA VAL A 355 15.83 -18.77 14.93
C VAL A 355 16.37 -17.40 14.55
N LEU A 356 16.72 -17.24 13.28
CA LEU A 356 16.95 -15.95 12.66
C LEU A 356 15.98 -15.82 11.50
N ASP A 357 15.15 -14.78 11.56
CA ASP A 357 14.20 -14.45 10.50
C ASP A 357 14.62 -13.17 9.79
N ILE A 358 15.02 -13.30 8.52
CA ILE A 358 15.51 -12.18 7.72
C ILE A 358 14.39 -11.44 6.98
N GLY A 359 13.12 -11.76 7.27
CA GLY A 359 11.95 -11.01 6.81
C GLY A 359 11.69 -11.09 5.32
N GLY A 360 10.94 -10.12 4.80
CA GLY A 360 10.59 -9.99 3.39
C GLY A 360 11.40 -8.93 2.66
N GLY A 361 10.83 -8.42 1.57
CA GLY A 361 11.41 -7.33 0.78
C GLY A 361 11.94 -7.74 -0.59
N TYR A 362 12.11 -9.04 -0.83
CA TYR A 362 12.59 -9.58 -2.10
C TYR A 362 11.73 -9.16 -3.30
N PRO A 363 12.36 -8.77 -4.43
CA PRO A 363 11.66 -8.36 -5.63
C PRO A 363 10.86 -9.52 -6.24
N GLY A 364 9.81 -9.16 -6.97
CA GLY A 364 8.94 -10.12 -7.68
C GLY A 364 9.56 -10.66 -8.97
N ASP A 365 10.48 -9.91 -9.56
CA ASP A 365 11.15 -10.27 -10.80
C ASP A 365 12.43 -11.06 -10.55
N ARG A 366 12.74 -11.93 -11.52
CA ARG A 366 13.88 -12.84 -11.45
C ARG A 366 15.22 -12.10 -11.42
N ALA A 367 15.37 -11.07 -12.25
CA ALA A 367 16.64 -10.37 -12.42
C ALA A 367 17.06 -9.68 -11.11
N GLY A 368 16.14 -8.92 -10.50
CA GLY A 368 16.39 -8.28 -9.22
C GLY A 368 16.67 -9.30 -8.10
N TYR A 369 15.99 -10.45 -8.09
CA TYR A 369 16.26 -11.47 -7.08
C TYR A 369 17.64 -12.13 -7.26
N GLU A 370 18.02 -12.46 -8.50
CA GLU A 370 19.34 -13.04 -8.80
C GLU A 370 20.49 -12.07 -8.50
N GLU A 371 20.23 -10.76 -8.49
CA GLU A 371 21.17 -9.72 -8.07
C GLU A 371 21.32 -9.64 -6.54
N ILE A 372 20.22 -9.55 -5.79
CA ILE A 372 20.30 -9.31 -4.33
C ILE A 372 20.59 -10.57 -3.51
N ALA A 373 20.08 -11.73 -3.93
CA ALA A 373 20.10 -12.94 -3.10
C ALA A 373 21.52 -13.46 -2.81
N PRO A 374 22.47 -13.48 -3.77
CA PRO A 374 23.85 -13.86 -3.50
C PRO A 374 24.54 -12.97 -2.45
N VAL A 375 24.29 -11.66 -2.51
CA VAL A 375 24.87 -10.69 -1.57
C VAL A 375 24.33 -10.92 -0.15
N ILE A 376 23.02 -11.18 -0.03
CA ILE A 376 22.39 -11.55 1.25
C ILE A 376 22.98 -12.85 1.78
N ALA A 377 23.17 -13.87 0.91
CA ALA A 377 23.76 -15.15 1.30
C ALA A 377 25.19 -14.98 1.84
N GLU A 378 26.01 -14.16 1.18
CA GLU A 378 27.37 -13.83 1.62
C GLU A 378 27.37 -13.15 3.00
N LYS A 379 26.57 -12.09 3.17
CA LYS A 379 26.44 -11.35 4.44
C LYS A 379 25.95 -12.27 5.57
N LEU A 380 24.98 -13.13 5.28
CA LEU A 380 24.45 -14.10 6.23
C LEU A 380 25.50 -15.15 6.63
N ALA A 381 26.27 -15.68 5.68
CA ALA A 381 27.35 -16.63 5.96
C ALA A 381 28.47 -16.00 6.80
N ARG A 382 28.75 -14.71 6.61
CA ARG A 382 29.76 -13.97 7.37
C ARG A 382 29.31 -13.64 8.81
N LEU A 383 28.07 -13.15 8.98
CA LEU A 383 27.57 -12.69 10.29
C LEU A 383 26.97 -13.82 11.15
N PHE A 384 26.47 -14.88 10.51
CA PHE A 384 25.90 -16.07 11.16
C PHE A 384 26.49 -17.36 10.54
N PRO A 385 27.82 -17.58 10.65
CA PRO A 385 28.47 -18.76 10.07
C PRO A 385 28.01 -20.05 10.76
N GLU A 386 27.88 -21.13 9.99
CA GLU A 386 27.44 -22.45 10.51
C GLU A 386 28.39 -23.02 11.58
N SER A 387 29.67 -22.68 11.53
CA SER A 387 30.65 -23.08 12.54
C SER A 387 30.36 -22.52 13.93
N GLU A 388 29.71 -21.36 14.00
CA GLU A 388 29.33 -20.71 15.25
C GLU A 388 27.87 -20.99 15.62
N PHE A 389 27.00 -21.13 14.61
CA PHE A 389 25.56 -21.38 14.80
C PHE A 389 25.09 -22.64 14.07
N PRO A 390 25.53 -23.85 14.51
CA PRO A 390 25.18 -25.10 13.85
C PRO A 390 23.69 -25.47 14.02
N GLU A 391 23.04 -25.02 15.09
CA GLU A 391 21.61 -25.28 15.36
C GLU A 391 20.67 -24.14 14.91
N LEU A 392 21.20 -23.09 14.26
CA LEU A 392 20.40 -21.93 13.88
C LEU A 392 19.54 -22.23 12.65
N THR A 393 18.24 -22.17 12.85
CA THR A 393 17.24 -22.18 11.78
C THR A 393 17.15 -20.78 11.19
N ARG A 394 17.43 -20.67 9.89
CA ARG A 394 17.32 -19.41 9.14
C ARG A 394 16.03 -19.45 8.32
N ILE A 395 15.18 -18.46 8.52
CA ILE A 395 13.92 -18.31 7.80
C ILE A 395 13.84 -16.92 7.17
N ALA A 396 12.92 -16.76 6.23
CA ALA A 396 12.56 -15.48 5.65
C ALA A 396 11.05 -15.44 5.39
N GLU A 397 10.49 -14.25 5.18
CA GLU A 397 9.06 -14.00 4.95
C GLU A 397 8.74 -13.45 3.53
N PRO A 398 9.16 -14.12 2.44
CA PRO A 398 8.90 -13.62 1.08
C PRO A 398 7.41 -13.67 0.71
N GLY A 399 6.83 -12.51 0.41
CA GLY A 399 5.49 -12.39 -0.19
C GLY A 399 5.54 -12.12 -1.70
N ARG A 400 5.96 -10.89 -2.05
CA ARG A 400 5.98 -10.38 -3.43
C ARG A 400 6.76 -11.28 -4.39
N PHE A 401 7.91 -11.79 -3.95
CA PHE A 401 8.75 -12.73 -4.69
C PHE A 401 7.95 -13.89 -5.30
N PHE A 402 7.08 -14.55 -4.52
CA PHE A 402 6.28 -15.66 -5.03
C PHE A 402 5.04 -15.23 -5.82
N ALA A 403 4.44 -14.10 -5.45
CA ALA A 403 3.12 -13.72 -5.93
C ALA A 403 3.13 -12.84 -7.18
N ALA A 404 4.03 -11.85 -7.29
CA ALA A 404 3.92 -10.75 -8.25
C ALA A 404 3.77 -11.22 -9.70
N ASN A 405 4.76 -11.97 -10.21
CA ASN A 405 4.76 -12.47 -11.58
C ASN A 405 3.95 -13.76 -11.77
N SER A 406 3.37 -14.29 -10.69
CA SER A 406 2.48 -15.45 -10.75
C SER A 406 1.02 -15.05 -10.98
N GLY A 407 0.70 -13.75 -10.94
CA GLY A 407 -0.64 -13.22 -11.16
C GLY A 407 -0.66 -12.13 -12.23
N HIS A 408 -1.63 -12.19 -13.13
CA HIS A 408 -1.96 -11.16 -14.10
C HIS A 408 -3.47 -10.89 -14.05
N LEU A 409 -3.91 -9.75 -14.57
CA LEU A 409 -5.31 -9.35 -14.52
C LEU A 409 -5.83 -9.06 -15.93
N LEU A 410 -7.05 -9.48 -16.21
CA LEU A 410 -7.83 -9.10 -17.38
C LEU A 410 -9.02 -8.27 -16.93
N THR A 411 -9.17 -7.09 -17.53
CA THR A 411 -10.33 -6.22 -17.34
C THR A 411 -11.04 -6.00 -18.66
N LYS A 412 -12.37 -5.96 -18.62
CA LYS A 412 -13.21 -5.62 -19.77
C LYS A 412 -13.52 -4.13 -19.75
N VAL A 413 -13.45 -3.48 -20.90
CA VAL A 413 -14.05 -2.18 -21.13
C VAL A 413 -15.56 -2.37 -21.25
N TYR A 414 -16.32 -2.01 -20.21
CA TYR A 414 -17.78 -2.17 -20.23
C TYR A 414 -18.51 -0.89 -20.66
N ALA A 415 -17.84 0.26 -20.64
CA ALA A 415 -18.37 1.50 -21.19
C ALA A 415 -17.26 2.39 -21.74
N LYS A 416 -17.63 3.23 -22.69
CA LYS A 416 -16.76 4.19 -23.36
C LYS A 416 -17.47 5.53 -23.50
N ALA A 417 -16.76 6.62 -23.26
CA ALA A 417 -17.22 7.96 -23.58
C ALA A 417 -16.13 8.72 -24.32
N LYS A 418 -16.51 9.57 -25.29
CA LYS A 418 -15.59 10.50 -25.95
C LYS A 418 -15.91 11.90 -25.46
N LEU A 419 -14.89 12.61 -25.01
CA LEU A 419 -15.01 14.04 -24.73
C LEU A 419 -14.45 14.87 -25.88
N PRO A 420 -15.14 15.96 -26.26
CA PRO A 420 -14.59 16.92 -27.20
C PRO A 420 -13.33 17.57 -26.62
N ALA A 421 -12.41 17.99 -27.50
CA ALA A 421 -11.19 18.68 -27.10
C ALA A 421 -11.54 19.98 -26.35
N THR A 422 -11.18 20.08 -25.08
CA THR A 422 -11.49 21.25 -24.23
C THR A 422 -10.32 22.23 -24.10
N ASP A 423 -9.13 21.86 -24.56
CA ASP A 423 -7.87 22.60 -24.36
C ASP A 423 -7.31 23.24 -25.64
N GLY A 424 -8.10 23.24 -26.73
CA GLY A 424 -7.67 23.79 -28.02
C GLY A 424 -6.69 22.89 -28.81
N SER A 425 -6.32 21.71 -28.28
CA SER A 425 -5.48 20.73 -28.99
C SER A 425 -6.16 20.10 -30.22
N GLY A 426 -7.50 20.16 -30.26
CA GLY A 426 -8.32 19.50 -31.29
C GLY A 426 -8.43 17.98 -31.11
N GLU A 427 -7.77 17.39 -30.12
CA GLU A 427 -7.72 15.94 -29.92
C GLU A 427 -8.82 15.46 -28.94
N GLN A 428 -9.65 14.51 -29.35
CA GLN A 428 -10.69 13.95 -28.50
C GLN A 428 -10.08 12.99 -27.47
N VAL A 429 -10.50 13.10 -26.20
CA VAL A 429 -10.05 12.20 -25.14
C VAL A 429 -11.07 11.08 -24.94
N CYS A 430 -10.63 9.83 -25.07
CA CYS A 430 -11.44 8.66 -24.77
C CYS A 430 -11.45 8.36 -23.27
N ARG A 431 -12.60 8.02 -22.71
CA ARG A 431 -12.76 7.55 -21.33
C ARG A 431 -13.24 6.10 -21.38
N TYR A 432 -12.48 5.20 -20.79
CA TYR A 432 -12.82 3.78 -20.69
C TYR A 432 -13.17 3.43 -19.26
N TYR A 433 -14.30 2.75 -19.06
CA TYR A 433 -14.73 2.26 -17.76
C TYR A 433 -14.53 0.75 -17.70
N LEU A 434 -13.77 0.32 -16.71
CA LEU A 434 -13.30 -1.05 -16.54
C LEU A 434 -14.11 -1.75 -15.46
N ASN A 435 -14.29 -3.06 -15.61
CA ASN A 435 -14.98 -3.89 -14.61
C ASN A 435 -14.15 -4.19 -13.34
N ASP A 436 -13.01 -3.54 -13.16
CA ASP A 436 -12.19 -3.55 -11.94
C ASP A 436 -11.51 -2.18 -11.77
N GLY A 437 -11.18 -1.80 -10.53
CA GLY A 437 -10.74 -0.45 -10.18
C GLY A 437 -9.89 -0.39 -8.91
N LEU A 438 -9.68 0.82 -8.39
CA LEU A 438 -8.86 1.09 -7.19
C LEU A 438 -9.39 0.40 -5.94
N TYR A 439 -10.69 0.12 -5.87
CA TYR A 439 -11.29 -0.59 -4.74
C TYR A 439 -11.19 -2.12 -4.86
N GLY A 440 -10.90 -2.62 -6.06
CA GLY A 440 -10.68 -4.04 -6.37
C GLY A 440 -9.20 -4.33 -6.52
N SER A 441 -8.76 -4.78 -7.70
CA SER A 441 -7.36 -5.21 -7.90
C SER A 441 -6.35 -4.08 -7.99
N PHE A 442 -6.76 -2.85 -8.36
CA PHE A 442 -5.85 -1.71 -8.54
C PHE A 442 -5.61 -0.90 -7.26
N ASN A 443 -6.09 -1.38 -6.10
CA ASN A 443 -5.75 -0.76 -4.81
C ASN A 443 -4.22 -0.69 -4.59
N CYS A 444 -3.46 -1.56 -5.25
CA CYS A 444 -1.99 -1.56 -5.27
C CYS A 444 -1.38 -0.24 -5.77
N ILE A 445 -2.09 0.56 -6.57
CA ILE A 445 -1.63 1.89 -6.98
C ILE A 445 -1.54 2.80 -5.75
N ILE A 446 -2.51 2.69 -4.84
CA ILE A 446 -2.63 3.54 -3.65
C ILE A 446 -1.80 2.99 -2.49
N TYR A 447 -1.95 1.71 -2.19
CA TYR A 447 -1.36 1.10 -0.98
C TYR A 447 0.03 0.51 -1.19
N ASP A 448 0.35 0.13 -2.42
CA ASP A 448 1.60 -0.55 -2.76
C ASP A 448 2.43 0.26 -3.78
N HIS A 449 1.99 1.46 -4.18
CA HIS A 449 2.70 2.36 -5.11
C HIS A 449 3.12 1.73 -6.44
N VAL A 450 2.31 0.80 -6.96
CA VAL A 450 2.59 0.10 -8.22
C VAL A 450 2.21 0.94 -9.42
N ALA A 451 3.14 1.10 -10.37
CA ALA A 451 2.83 1.59 -11.70
C ALA A 451 2.26 0.44 -12.56
N VAL A 452 1.08 0.64 -13.15
CA VAL A 452 0.40 -0.35 -13.99
C VAL A 452 0.44 0.09 -15.46
N LEU A 453 0.55 -0.88 -16.36
CA LEU A 453 0.57 -0.65 -17.81
C LEU A 453 -0.54 -1.47 -18.48
N PRO A 454 -1.43 -0.83 -19.27
CA PRO A 454 -2.49 -1.52 -19.97
C PRO A 454 -1.96 -2.16 -21.26
N GLU A 455 -2.30 -3.42 -21.49
CA GLU A 455 -2.01 -4.11 -22.75
C GLU A 455 -3.31 -4.58 -23.41
N PRO A 456 -3.85 -3.86 -24.40
CA PRO A 456 -4.99 -4.36 -25.18
C PRO A 456 -4.70 -5.75 -25.76
N ILE A 457 -5.65 -6.67 -25.55
CA ILE A 457 -5.54 -8.05 -26.07
C ILE A 457 -5.70 -8.05 -27.59
N ARG A 458 -6.70 -7.34 -28.09
CA ARG A 458 -6.89 -7.17 -29.54
C ARG A 458 -5.76 -6.28 -30.06
N ARG A 459 -5.01 -6.76 -31.06
CA ARG A 459 -4.16 -5.87 -31.86
C ARG A 459 -5.07 -4.94 -32.64
N VAL A 460 -5.02 -3.66 -32.30
CA VAL A 460 -5.67 -2.61 -33.08
C VAL A 460 -4.55 -1.85 -33.77
N ASP A 461 -4.37 -2.11 -35.06
CA ASP A 461 -3.50 -1.29 -35.89
C ASP A 461 -4.20 0.08 -36.02
N GLY A 462 -3.58 1.13 -35.48
CA GLY A 462 -4.20 2.45 -35.42
C GLY A 462 -3.34 3.49 -34.73
N GLU A 463 -3.75 4.75 -34.84
CA GLU A 463 -3.15 5.86 -34.12
C GLU A 463 -3.55 5.78 -32.64
N GLU A 464 -2.59 6.00 -31.74
CA GLU A 464 -2.88 6.02 -30.31
C GLU A 464 -3.67 7.29 -29.95
N VAL A 465 -4.79 7.10 -29.27
CA VAL A 465 -5.65 8.21 -28.82
C VAL A 465 -5.38 8.51 -27.34
N PRO A 466 -5.43 9.78 -26.92
CA PRO A 466 -5.36 10.11 -25.50
C PRO A 466 -6.59 9.55 -24.80
N CYS A 467 -6.37 8.92 -23.65
CA CYS A 467 -7.42 8.30 -22.89
C CYS A 467 -7.20 8.35 -21.37
N ALA A 468 -8.29 8.10 -20.66
CA ALA A 468 -8.32 7.87 -19.22
C ALA A 468 -9.08 6.57 -18.92
N LEU A 469 -8.59 5.80 -17.95
CA LEU A 469 -9.15 4.51 -17.54
C LEU A 469 -9.69 4.63 -16.12
N PHE A 470 -10.97 4.30 -15.95
CA PHE A 470 -11.72 4.42 -14.71
C PHE A 470 -12.14 3.04 -14.23
N GLY A 471 -12.21 2.86 -12.91
CA GLY A 471 -12.84 1.69 -12.32
C GLY A 471 -14.37 1.76 -12.38
N PRO A 472 -15.06 0.72 -11.86
CA PRO A 472 -16.50 0.58 -12.02
C PRO A 472 -17.32 1.33 -10.97
N THR A 473 -16.70 1.87 -9.92
CA THR A 473 -17.44 2.41 -8.78
C THR A 473 -18.06 3.78 -9.08
N CYS A 474 -19.03 4.19 -8.25
CA CYS A 474 -19.62 5.54 -8.34
C CYS A 474 -18.73 6.63 -7.71
N ASP A 475 -17.49 6.29 -7.33
CA ASP A 475 -16.55 7.23 -6.76
C ASP A 475 -15.69 7.86 -7.85
N GLY A 476 -15.62 9.19 -7.87
CA GLY A 476 -14.78 9.93 -8.81
C GLY A 476 -13.29 9.74 -8.59
N PHE A 477 -12.88 9.19 -7.43
CA PHE A 477 -11.49 8.83 -7.15
C PHE A 477 -11.07 7.52 -7.84
N ASP A 478 -12.01 6.70 -8.30
CA ASP A 478 -11.75 5.40 -8.92
C ASP A 478 -11.20 5.53 -10.35
N VAL A 479 -9.98 6.05 -10.43
CA VAL A 479 -9.24 6.32 -11.66
C VAL A 479 -8.01 5.43 -11.66
N VAL A 480 -7.97 4.48 -12.59
CA VAL A 480 -6.82 3.57 -12.76
C VAL A 480 -5.67 4.30 -13.45
N LEU A 481 -5.96 5.03 -14.53
CA LEU A 481 -4.99 5.86 -15.25
C LEU A 481 -5.64 7.17 -15.69
N GLU A 482 -5.15 8.30 -15.20
CA GLU A 482 -5.71 9.62 -15.51
C GLU A 482 -5.38 10.08 -16.94
N LYS A 483 -4.17 9.78 -17.42
CA LYS A 483 -3.68 10.15 -18.74
C LYS A 483 -2.82 9.03 -19.32
N HIS A 484 -3.25 8.45 -20.43
CA HIS A 484 -2.50 7.44 -21.16
C HIS A 484 -2.78 7.55 -22.67
N ARG A 485 -1.92 6.97 -23.51
CA ARG A 485 -2.16 6.86 -24.95
C ARG A 485 -2.12 5.39 -25.33
N MET A 486 -3.14 4.94 -26.05
CA MET A 486 -3.23 3.56 -26.54
C MET A 486 -4.19 3.52 -27.74
N PRO A 487 -4.18 2.44 -28.54
CA PRO A 487 -5.14 2.29 -29.62
C PRO A 487 -6.58 2.42 -29.11
N GLU A 488 -7.47 2.97 -29.95
CA GLU A 488 -8.86 3.13 -29.59
C GLU A 488 -9.53 1.76 -29.34
N LEU A 489 -10.17 1.60 -28.18
CA LEU A 489 -10.89 0.39 -27.79
C LEU A 489 -12.40 0.59 -27.92
N GLU A 490 -13.13 -0.52 -28.02
CA GLU A 490 -14.58 -0.55 -27.97
C GLU A 490 -15.11 -1.24 -26.72
N GLU A 491 -16.40 -1.05 -26.44
CA GLU A 491 -17.09 -1.83 -25.42
C GLU A 491 -16.96 -3.33 -25.73
N GLY A 492 -16.58 -4.10 -24.71
CA GLY A 492 -16.29 -5.54 -24.82
C GLY A 492 -14.82 -5.87 -25.08
N ASP A 493 -13.97 -4.89 -25.45
CA ASP A 493 -12.53 -5.13 -25.57
C ASP A 493 -11.91 -5.42 -24.18
N TRP A 494 -10.86 -6.23 -24.18
CA TRP A 494 -10.15 -6.66 -22.98
C TRP A 494 -8.74 -6.09 -22.91
N ILE A 495 -8.34 -5.73 -21.70
CA ILE A 495 -7.02 -5.20 -21.37
C ILE A 495 -6.34 -6.18 -20.41
N LEU A 496 -5.12 -6.57 -20.75
CA LEU A 496 -4.21 -7.34 -19.90
C LEU A 496 -3.34 -6.41 -19.06
N TRP A 497 -3.16 -6.78 -17.81
CA TRP A 497 -2.30 -6.10 -16.85
C TRP A 497 -1.36 -7.13 -16.24
N ARG A 498 -0.06 -6.99 -16.51
CA ARG A 498 0.94 -7.94 -16.01
C ARG A 498 1.31 -7.66 -14.56
N ASN A 499 1.86 -8.69 -13.90
CA ASN A 499 2.45 -8.61 -12.57
C ASN A 499 1.47 -8.12 -11.49
N MET A 500 0.18 -8.45 -11.64
CA MET A 500 -0.92 -8.09 -10.76
C MET A 500 -1.19 -9.17 -9.69
N GLY A 501 -0.17 -9.89 -9.26
CA GLY A 501 -0.31 -10.97 -8.27
C GLY A 501 -0.08 -10.58 -6.82
N ALA A 502 0.72 -9.54 -6.54
CA ALA A 502 1.12 -9.14 -5.19
C ALA A 502 0.37 -7.89 -4.73
N TYR A 503 -0.26 -7.94 -3.55
CA TYR A 503 -0.96 -6.79 -2.93
C TYR A 503 -2.04 -6.15 -3.81
N THR A 504 -2.65 -6.96 -4.68
CA THR A 504 -3.78 -6.57 -5.53
C THR A 504 -5.08 -7.04 -4.87
N SER A 505 -5.71 -8.10 -5.38
CA SER A 505 -6.94 -8.70 -4.86
C SER A 505 -6.94 -8.98 -3.34
N ALA A 506 -5.76 -9.17 -2.72
CA ALA A 506 -5.62 -9.39 -1.28
C ALA A 506 -6.17 -8.24 -0.42
N ALA A 507 -6.06 -7.00 -0.90
CA ALA A 507 -6.57 -5.80 -0.24
C ALA A 507 -7.80 -5.20 -0.97
N GLY A 508 -8.32 -5.91 -1.99
CA GLY A 508 -9.54 -5.53 -2.67
C GLY A 508 -10.78 -5.76 -1.81
N CYS A 509 -11.82 -4.97 -2.05
CA CYS A 509 -13.11 -5.09 -1.36
C CYS A 509 -14.28 -5.01 -2.36
N ASN A 510 -15.44 -5.50 -1.95
CA ASN A 510 -16.66 -5.43 -2.78
C ASN A 510 -17.39 -4.08 -2.62
N PHE A 511 -16.64 -2.97 -2.60
CA PHE A 511 -17.24 -1.63 -2.54
C PHE A 511 -18.18 -1.42 -3.75
N ASN A 512 -19.32 -0.77 -3.52
CA ASN A 512 -20.45 -0.70 -4.47
C ASN A 512 -21.05 -2.05 -4.91
N GLY A 513 -20.66 -3.17 -4.29
CA GLY A 513 -21.16 -4.51 -4.62
C GLY A 513 -20.48 -5.17 -5.82
N PHE A 514 -19.43 -4.57 -6.38
CA PHE A 514 -18.65 -5.20 -7.46
C PHE A 514 -17.87 -6.41 -6.92
N PRO A 515 -17.91 -7.57 -7.58
CA PRO A 515 -17.17 -8.74 -7.15
C PRO A 515 -15.67 -8.60 -7.44
N LEU A 516 -14.85 -9.23 -6.61
CA LEU A 516 -13.42 -9.41 -6.91
C LEU A 516 -13.20 -10.35 -8.11
N ALA A 517 -12.03 -10.26 -8.72
CA ALA A 517 -11.66 -11.02 -9.91
C ALA A 517 -11.75 -12.55 -9.74
N LEU A 518 -12.25 -13.21 -10.78
CA LEU A 518 -12.29 -14.66 -10.88
C LEU A 518 -10.89 -15.21 -11.15
N SER A 519 -10.42 -16.19 -10.38
CA SER A 519 -9.14 -16.82 -10.66
C SER A 519 -9.24 -17.88 -11.77
N TRP A 520 -8.35 -17.79 -12.74
CA TRP A 520 -8.13 -18.78 -13.80
C TRP A 520 -6.68 -19.28 -13.75
N TYR A 521 -6.51 -20.59 -13.56
CA TYR A 521 -5.21 -21.19 -13.25
C TYR A 521 -4.61 -21.83 -14.49
N TYR A 522 -3.33 -21.56 -14.75
CA TYR A 522 -2.60 -22.19 -15.84
C TYR A 522 -1.17 -22.55 -15.47
N ARG A 523 -0.54 -23.33 -16.35
CA ARG A 523 0.90 -23.62 -16.33
C ARG A 523 1.38 -23.95 -17.74
N LEU A 524 2.67 -23.74 -17.99
CA LEU A 524 3.34 -24.26 -19.18
C LEU A 524 3.56 -25.78 -19.07
N PRO A 525 3.74 -26.50 -20.19
CA PRO A 525 4.15 -27.89 -20.16
C PRO A 525 5.52 -27.99 -19.49
N ALA A 526 5.75 -29.01 -18.67
CA ALA A 526 7.09 -29.29 -18.19
C ALA A 526 8.01 -29.54 -19.40
N TYR A 527 9.09 -28.76 -19.50
CA TYR A 527 10.12 -29.03 -20.50
C TYR A 527 10.86 -30.28 -20.04
N ASP A 528 10.61 -31.40 -20.72
CA ASP A 528 11.25 -32.67 -20.45
C ASP A 528 12.69 -32.59 -20.99
N ALA A 529 13.61 -32.09 -20.17
CA ALA A 529 15.01 -31.84 -20.55
C ALA A 529 15.74 -33.13 -20.99
N ASP A 530 15.22 -34.31 -20.64
CA ASP A 530 15.78 -35.62 -20.99
C ASP A 530 15.51 -36.03 -22.44
N ARG A 531 14.68 -35.30 -23.19
CA ARG A 531 14.30 -35.66 -24.56
C ARG A 531 15.17 -35.05 -25.68
N VAL A 532 16.12 -34.18 -25.34
CA VAL A 532 16.99 -33.46 -26.30
C VAL A 532 18.49 -33.79 -26.11
N SER A 533 18.84 -34.69 -25.20
CA SER A 533 20.22 -35.19 -25.04
C SER A 533 20.59 -36.31 -26.03
N GLY A 534 19.67 -36.71 -26.91
CA GLY A 534 19.94 -37.62 -28.03
C GLY A 534 19.98 -36.83 -29.34
N ASP A 535 21.11 -36.88 -30.02
CA ASP A 535 21.40 -36.30 -31.33
C ASP A 535 21.51 -34.77 -31.38
N LEU A 536 22.73 -34.28 -31.14
CA LEU A 536 23.38 -33.24 -31.96
C LEU A 536 24.87 -33.17 -31.57
N SER A 537 25.64 -34.17 -31.98
CA SER A 537 27.11 -34.05 -32.09
C SER A 537 27.42 -33.19 -33.32
N LEU A 538 27.80 -31.93 -33.12
CA LEU A 538 28.35 -31.08 -34.17
C LEU A 538 29.86 -31.29 -34.26
N SER A 539 30.27 -32.07 -35.26
CA SER A 539 31.63 -32.14 -35.78
C SER A 539 31.84 -31.13 -36.92
N ASP A 540 32.95 -30.41 -36.85
CA ASP A 540 33.79 -29.84 -37.93
C ASP A 540 33.16 -29.26 -39.22
N ALA A 541 33.29 -27.93 -39.35
CA ALA A 541 33.70 -27.15 -40.54
C ALA A 541 33.50 -25.65 -40.20
N GLY A 542 34.42 -24.68 -40.26
CA GLY A 542 35.64 -24.51 -41.05
C GLY A 542 35.43 -23.42 -42.11
N VAL A 543 35.63 -22.12 -41.78
CA VAL A 543 35.84 -20.97 -42.71
C VAL A 543 36.48 -19.82 -41.89
N ASP A 544 37.78 -19.58 -41.95
CA ASP A 544 38.60 -18.84 -42.93
C ASP A 544 38.47 -17.30 -42.86
N THR A 545 39.63 -16.67 -42.70
CA THR A 545 39.87 -15.25 -42.42
C THR A 545 40.66 -14.64 -43.57
N THR A 546 40.12 -13.63 -44.25
CA THR A 546 40.91 -12.60 -44.97
C THR A 546 39.99 -11.48 -45.46
N ASP A 547 40.30 -10.23 -45.10
CA ASP A 547 40.95 -9.25 -46.00
C ASP A 547 40.59 -7.81 -45.57
N GLY A 548 41.61 -6.97 -45.44
CA GLY A 548 41.48 -5.56 -45.08
C GLY A 548 41.69 -4.66 -46.28
N ARG A 549 41.12 -3.44 -46.27
CA ARG A 549 41.64 -2.29 -47.03
C ARG A 549 41.09 -0.94 -46.56
N HIS A 550 42.00 0.02 -46.49
CA HIS A 550 41.89 1.42 -46.10
C HIS A 550 41.08 2.32 -47.07
N GLY A 551 40.54 3.42 -46.56
CA GLY A 551 40.14 4.61 -47.34
C GLY A 551 39.55 5.73 -46.47
N SER A 552 40.04 6.97 -46.64
CA SER A 552 39.97 8.11 -45.70
C SER A 552 39.16 9.33 -46.22
N VAL A 553 38.87 10.27 -45.29
CA VAL A 553 38.53 11.73 -45.38
C VAL A 553 37.03 12.18 -45.63
N PRO A 554 36.57 13.40 -45.23
CA PRO A 554 35.76 13.65 -44.01
C PRO A 554 34.51 14.59 -44.26
N PRO A 555 33.94 15.36 -43.30
CA PRO A 555 32.49 15.50 -43.09
C PRO A 555 31.83 16.70 -43.79
N ARG A 556 30.52 16.61 -44.06
CA ARG A 556 29.64 17.77 -44.32
C ARG A 556 28.34 17.71 -43.54
N LEU A 557 27.94 18.90 -43.11
CA LEU A 557 26.94 19.28 -42.14
C LEU A 557 25.54 19.48 -42.76
N ILE A 558 24.52 19.22 -41.93
CA ILE A 558 23.14 19.75 -41.94
C ILE A 558 22.11 19.04 -42.85
N GLY A 559 21.06 18.52 -42.20
CA GLY A 559 19.70 18.80 -42.65
C GLY A 559 18.71 17.63 -42.68
N SER A 560 17.89 17.55 -41.61
CA SER A 560 16.50 17.08 -41.61
C SER A 560 16.19 15.58 -41.82
N ARG A 561 15.19 15.12 -41.05
CA ARG A 561 14.50 13.81 -41.02
C ARG A 561 15.14 12.73 -40.14
N LEU A 562 14.74 12.69 -38.88
CA LEU A 562 14.67 11.43 -38.12
C LEU A 562 13.24 10.89 -38.25
N GLY A 563 13.08 10.03 -39.26
CA GLY A 563 12.02 9.03 -39.29
C GLY A 563 12.36 7.88 -38.35
N ARG A 564 11.29 7.22 -37.89
CA ARG A 564 11.26 6.04 -37.04
C ARG A 564 12.26 4.97 -37.50
N HIS A 565 13.08 4.49 -36.58
CA HIS A 565 13.43 3.06 -36.49
C HIS A 565 13.69 2.68 -35.04
N GLY A 566 12.94 1.67 -34.59
CA GLY A 566 13.14 1.02 -33.31
C GLY A 566 14.44 0.22 -33.31
N GLY A 567 15.13 0.29 -32.18
CA GLY A 567 16.32 -0.46 -31.87
C GLY A 567 16.56 -0.38 -30.36
N CYS A 568 16.78 -1.55 -29.76
CA CYS A 568 17.00 -1.83 -28.35
C CYS A 568 17.88 -0.78 -27.64
N CYS A 569 17.35 -0.10 -26.62
CA CYS A 569 18.16 0.66 -25.66
C CYS A 569 18.52 -0.25 -24.47
N SER A 570 19.49 -1.10 -24.68
CA SER A 570 20.24 -1.79 -23.62
C SER A 570 21.67 -1.90 -24.13
N ASP A 571 22.53 -1.03 -23.61
CA ASP A 571 23.99 -0.92 -23.80
C ASP A 571 24.42 0.45 -24.31
N VAL A 572 24.44 1.42 -23.40
CA VAL A 572 25.22 2.65 -23.57
C VAL A 572 25.99 2.93 -22.28
N LYS A 573 27.11 2.22 -22.07
CA LYS A 573 28.23 2.72 -21.26
C LYS A 573 29.03 3.68 -22.14
N PHE A 574 28.75 4.98 -22.09
CA PHE A 574 29.58 5.99 -22.77
C PHE A 574 30.85 6.24 -21.92
N GLU A 575 31.95 5.58 -22.26
CA GLU A 575 33.28 6.00 -21.78
C GLU A 575 33.68 7.34 -22.43
N LEU A 576 33.70 8.40 -21.62
CA LEU A 576 34.20 9.73 -21.98
C LEU A 576 35.72 9.72 -22.13
N LYS A 577 36.24 9.49 -23.34
CA LYS A 577 37.67 9.68 -23.66
C LYS A 577 38.01 10.68 -24.76
N THR A 578 37.04 11.38 -25.36
CA THR A 578 37.35 12.33 -26.45
C THR A 578 36.41 13.54 -26.51
N ALA A 579 36.43 14.39 -25.48
CA ALA A 579 35.99 15.78 -25.61
C ALA A 579 37.21 16.69 -25.42
N ALA A 580 37.72 17.27 -26.51
CA ALA A 580 38.96 18.03 -26.53
C ALA A 580 38.84 19.46 -25.95
N ASP A 581 37.64 19.89 -25.54
CA ASP A 581 37.47 21.13 -24.79
C ASP A 581 36.65 20.93 -23.50
N ASN A 582 37.02 21.67 -22.45
CA ASN A 582 36.34 21.60 -21.15
C ASN A 582 34.89 22.10 -21.22
N ARG A 583 34.52 22.86 -22.27
CA ARG A 583 33.14 23.34 -22.49
C ARG A 583 32.21 22.20 -22.90
N SER A 584 32.61 21.38 -23.88
CA SER A 584 31.86 20.18 -24.25
C SER A 584 31.82 19.20 -23.08
N LYS A 585 32.91 19.06 -22.32
CA LYS A 585 32.94 18.21 -21.11
C LYS A 585 31.93 18.66 -20.05
N ALA A 586 31.80 19.97 -19.79
CA ALA A 586 30.82 20.50 -18.85
C ALA A 586 29.37 20.30 -19.35
N ALA A 587 29.10 20.57 -20.63
CA ALA A 587 27.80 20.35 -21.24
C ALA A 587 27.38 18.86 -21.22
N TRP A 588 28.31 17.94 -21.54
CA TRP A 588 28.06 16.50 -21.45
C TRP A 588 27.80 16.04 -20.01
N LYS A 589 28.43 16.67 -19.02
CA LYS A 589 28.17 16.37 -17.60
C LYS A 589 26.78 16.85 -17.16
N LEU A 590 26.32 17.99 -17.65
CA LEU A 590 24.93 18.43 -17.44
C LEU A 590 23.93 17.49 -18.13
N VAL A 591 24.16 17.12 -19.39
CA VAL A 591 23.31 16.15 -20.12
C VAL A 591 23.30 14.79 -19.42
N ALA A 592 24.44 14.34 -18.90
CA ALA A 592 24.52 13.12 -18.11
C ALA A 592 23.69 13.25 -16.82
N ALA A 593 23.80 14.38 -16.10
CA ALA A 593 23.00 14.63 -14.90
C ALA A 593 21.50 14.59 -15.18
N GLU A 594 21.04 15.24 -16.25
CA GLU A 594 19.64 15.20 -16.70
C GLU A 594 19.18 13.80 -17.12
N ALA A 595 20.05 13.02 -17.76
CA ALA A 595 19.76 11.63 -18.12
C ALA A 595 19.63 10.75 -16.87
N HIS A 596 20.53 10.90 -15.90
CA HIS A 596 20.48 10.21 -14.61
C HIS A 596 19.23 10.58 -13.81
N LEU A 597 18.83 11.86 -13.81
CA LEU A 597 17.55 12.31 -13.24
C LEU A 597 16.34 11.62 -13.87
N ARG A 598 16.32 11.43 -15.20
CA ARG A 598 15.20 10.76 -15.90
C ARG A 598 15.10 9.27 -15.61
N VAL A 599 16.21 8.61 -15.31
CA VAL A 599 16.23 7.18 -14.95
C VAL A 599 16.17 6.93 -13.44
N GLY A 600 16.13 8.00 -12.63
CA GLY A 600 16.00 7.91 -11.17
C GLY A 600 17.32 7.66 -10.43
N ASP A 601 18.48 7.84 -11.08
CA ASP A 601 19.80 7.62 -10.47
C ASP A 601 20.33 8.90 -9.81
N ALA A 602 19.93 9.11 -8.55
CA ALA A 602 20.26 10.33 -7.82
C ALA A 602 21.77 10.50 -7.56
N VAL A 603 22.51 9.40 -7.35
CA VAL A 603 23.94 9.45 -6.97
C VAL A 603 24.77 9.93 -8.15
N GLU A 604 24.59 9.32 -9.33
CA GLU A 604 25.31 9.75 -10.53
C GLU A 604 24.81 11.09 -11.07
N ALA A 605 23.52 11.42 -10.84
CA ALA A 605 23.01 12.76 -11.13
C ALA A 605 23.68 13.84 -10.27
N ILE A 606 23.80 13.65 -8.96
CA ILE A 606 24.50 14.57 -8.05
C ILE A 606 25.97 14.71 -8.45
N GLN A 607 26.64 13.58 -8.71
CA GLN A 607 28.04 13.57 -9.13
C GLN A 607 28.24 14.34 -10.44
N SER A 608 27.40 14.07 -11.43
CA SER A 608 27.49 14.70 -12.75
C SER A 608 27.12 16.17 -12.72
N ALA A 609 26.08 16.56 -11.97
CA ALA A 609 25.67 17.94 -11.78
C ALA A 609 26.73 18.75 -11.01
N SER A 610 27.28 18.21 -9.93
CA SER A 610 28.34 18.86 -9.15
C SER A 610 29.60 19.07 -10.00
N GLN A 611 29.98 18.08 -10.81
CA GLN A 611 31.10 18.22 -11.75
C GLN A 611 30.82 19.26 -12.85
N ALA A 612 29.59 19.32 -13.36
CA ALA A 612 29.19 20.34 -14.33
C ALA A 612 29.25 21.74 -13.73
N MET A 613 28.73 21.93 -12.51
CA MET A 613 28.76 23.20 -11.78
C MET A 613 30.18 23.75 -11.62
N VAL A 614 31.11 22.93 -11.12
CA VAL A 614 32.52 23.34 -10.93
C VAL A 614 33.17 23.74 -12.27
N LEU A 615 32.88 23.00 -13.35
CA LEU A 615 33.45 23.29 -14.66
C LEU A 615 32.87 24.57 -15.30
N PHE A 616 31.58 24.85 -15.10
CA PHE A 616 30.95 26.08 -15.57
C PHE A 616 31.42 27.30 -14.75
N GLU A 617 31.61 27.14 -13.44
CA GLU A 617 32.13 28.19 -12.55
C GLU A 617 33.55 28.62 -12.94
N GLN A 618 34.46 27.67 -13.18
CA GLN A 618 35.83 27.96 -13.64
C GLN A 618 35.87 28.75 -14.96
N ARG A 619 34.81 28.67 -15.76
CA ARG A 619 34.69 29.33 -17.05
C ARG A 619 33.83 30.59 -17.01
N LYS A 620 33.25 30.94 -15.85
CA LYS A 620 32.32 32.07 -15.67
C LYS A 620 31.10 31.98 -16.59
N LEU A 621 30.64 30.77 -16.88
CA LEU A 621 29.45 30.49 -17.70
C LEU A 621 28.22 30.40 -16.79
N ARG A 622 27.59 31.55 -16.53
CA ARG A 622 26.57 31.70 -15.49
C ARG A 622 25.25 31.02 -15.82
N GLU A 623 24.76 31.11 -17.05
CA GLU A 623 23.48 30.48 -17.43
C GLU A 623 23.55 28.96 -17.32
N GLU A 624 24.64 28.36 -17.80
CA GLU A 624 24.86 26.93 -17.73
C GLU A 624 25.17 26.46 -16.30
N GLN A 625 25.80 27.31 -15.48
CA GLN A 625 25.95 27.07 -14.04
C GLN A 625 24.59 26.99 -13.34
N MET A 626 23.62 27.85 -13.69
CA MET A 626 22.28 27.80 -13.12
C MET A 626 21.50 26.54 -13.53
N ALA A 627 21.67 26.07 -14.76
CA ALA A 627 21.10 24.79 -15.20
C ALA A 627 21.72 23.60 -14.43
N ALA A 628 23.02 23.65 -14.15
CA ALA A 628 23.69 22.63 -13.35
C ALA A 628 23.28 22.68 -11.87
N SER A 629 23.09 23.86 -11.29
CA SER A 629 22.51 24.03 -9.94
C SER A 629 21.10 23.48 -9.85
N ALA A 630 20.26 23.75 -10.86
CA ALA A 630 18.92 23.19 -10.95
C ALA A 630 18.94 21.64 -10.97
N ALA A 631 19.77 21.04 -11.82
CA ALA A 631 19.92 19.59 -11.88
C ALA A 631 20.45 19.00 -10.57
N LEU A 632 21.35 19.70 -9.87
CA LEU A 632 21.84 19.28 -8.55
C LEU A 632 20.71 19.29 -7.51
N ILE A 633 19.91 20.36 -7.45
CA ILE A 633 18.79 20.48 -6.52
C ILE A 633 17.77 19.37 -6.78
N ASP A 634 17.39 19.15 -8.04
CA ASP A 634 16.44 18.10 -8.42
C ASP A 634 16.99 16.70 -8.06
N ALA A 635 18.31 16.49 -8.15
CA ALA A 635 18.96 15.24 -7.78
C ALA A 635 19.04 15.02 -6.27
N LEU A 636 19.23 16.09 -5.49
CA LEU A 636 19.18 16.06 -4.03
C LEU A 636 17.75 15.80 -3.52
N VAL A 637 16.74 16.39 -4.16
CA VAL A 637 15.32 16.08 -3.90
C VAL A 637 15.03 14.61 -4.22
N LEU A 638 15.53 14.09 -5.33
CA LEU A 638 15.39 12.67 -5.70
C LEU A 638 16.08 11.74 -4.68
N LYS A 639 17.19 12.16 -4.07
CA LYS A 639 17.87 11.47 -2.97
C LYS A 639 17.15 11.61 -1.61
N GLN A 640 16.04 12.35 -1.56
CA GLN A 640 15.32 12.72 -0.33
C GLN A 640 16.16 13.56 0.67
N ASP A 641 17.16 14.29 0.19
CA ASP A 641 17.96 15.21 0.99
C ASP A 641 17.46 16.65 0.81
N GLY A 642 16.27 16.93 1.36
CA GLY A 642 15.60 18.23 1.19
C GLY A 642 16.34 19.39 1.85
N ALA A 643 17.09 19.14 2.92
CA ALA A 643 17.90 20.16 3.58
C ALA A 643 19.07 20.60 2.69
N ALA A 644 19.84 19.65 2.15
CA ALA A 644 20.92 19.96 1.22
C ALA A 644 20.38 20.59 -0.09
N ALA A 645 19.23 20.13 -0.57
CA ALA A 645 18.55 20.73 -1.73
C ALA A 645 18.14 22.18 -1.47
N ALA A 646 17.60 22.48 -0.29
CA ALA A 646 17.22 23.83 0.10
C ALA A 646 18.43 24.76 0.26
N ASP A 647 19.54 24.27 0.84
CA ASP A 647 20.78 25.03 0.98
C ASP A 647 21.44 25.32 -0.38
N ALA A 648 21.43 24.33 -1.28
CA ALA A 648 21.90 24.50 -2.66
C ALA A 648 21.04 25.51 -3.43
N ALA A 649 19.71 25.47 -3.25
CA ALA A 649 18.78 26.43 -3.84
C ALA A 649 18.97 27.85 -3.29
N GLU A 650 19.18 28.01 -1.98
CA GLU A 650 19.48 29.31 -1.37
C GLU A 650 20.79 29.90 -1.88
N SER A 651 21.83 29.07 -1.98
CA SER A 651 23.14 29.47 -2.51
C SER A 651 23.04 29.93 -3.98
N ALA A 652 22.28 29.19 -4.79
CA ALA A 652 22.02 29.54 -6.18
C ALA A 652 21.17 30.82 -6.33
N ALA A 653 20.17 31.01 -5.45
CA ALA A 653 19.37 32.23 -5.42
C ALA A 653 20.22 33.47 -5.08
N ALA A 654 21.15 33.35 -4.12
CA ALA A 654 22.10 34.42 -3.78
C ALA A 654 23.00 34.78 -4.97
N ALA A 655 23.49 33.79 -5.71
CA ALA A 655 24.29 34.02 -6.92
C ALA A 655 23.49 34.74 -8.03
N CYS A 656 22.22 34.39 -8.23
CA CYS A 656 21.32 35.12 -9.15
C CYS A 656 21.12 36.57 -8.70
N ARG A 657 20.95 36.81 -7.40
CA ARG A 657 20.78 38.15 -6.82
C ARG A 657 22.00 39.04 -7.06
N GLU A 658 23.21 38.49 -6.88
CA GLU A 658 24.46 39.20 -7.19
C GLU A 658 24.63 39.50 -8.69
N ALA A 659 24.01 38.68 -9.54
CA ALA A 659 24.00 38.86 -10.98
C ALA A 659 22.87 39.76 -11.51
N ASP A 660 22.00 40.28 -10.62
CA ASP A 660 20.75 41.00 -10.97
C ASP A 660 19.81 40.17 -11.88
N ASP A 661 19.89 38.83 -11.79
CA ASP A 661 19.01 37.89 -12.50
C ASP A 661 17.76 37.59 -11.67
N VAL A 662 16.77 38.48 -11.80
CA VAL A 662 15.50 38.39 -11.06
C VAL A 662 14.72 37.10 -11.39
N ALA A 663 14.79 36.61 -12.62
CA ALA A 663 14.06 35.40 -13.04
C ALA A 663 14.74 34.12 -12.51
N GLY A 664 16.07 34.07 -12.55
CA GLY A 664 16.84 32.99 -11.94
C GLY A 664 16.69 32.93 -10.43
N GLU A 665 16.69 34.09 -9.74
CA GLU A 665 16.47 34.16 -8.29
C GLU A 665 15.09 33.61 -7.92
N ALA A 666 14.04 33.99 -8.68
CA ALA A 666 12.68 33.49 -8.47
C ALA A 666 12.59 31.97 -8.66
N ALA A 667 13.22 31.42 -9.70
CA ALA A 667 13.22 29.99 -9.98
C ALA A 667 13.94 29.17 -8.90
N MET A 668 15.04 29.69 -8.34
CA MET A 668 15.76 29.01 -7.25
C MET A 668 14.98 29.03 -5.94
N LEU A 669 14.33 30.15 -5.61
CA LEU A 669 13.48 30.24 -4.41
C LEU A 669 12.24 29.34 -4.50
N LEU A 670 11.66 29.17 -5.70
CA LEU A 670 10.60 28.19 -5.92
C LEU A 670 11.10 26.77 -5.67
N ARG A 671 12.25 26.39 -6.22
CA ARG A 671 12.87 25.07 -5.97
C ARG A 671 13.21 24.86 -4.50
N LYS A 672 13.66 25.89 -3.78
CA LYS A 672 13.87 25.82 -2.32
C LYS A 672 12.56 25.47 -1.59
N SER A 673 11.47 26.15 -1.94
CA SER A 673 10.15 25.85 -1.37
C SER A 673 9.72 24.40 -1.67
N GLU A 674 9.88 23.96 -2.92
CA GLU A 674 9.52 22.61 -3.34
C GLU A 674 10.37 21.52 -2.66
N ALA A 675 11.66 21.77 -2.46
CA ALA A 675 12.57 20.87 -1.75
C ALA A 675 12.16 20.70 -0.27
N LEU A 676 11.86 21.81 0.41
CA LEU A 676 11.39 21.80 1.80
C LEU A 676 10.03 21.08 1.93
N LEU A 677 9.12 21.32 0.98
CA LEU A 677 7.83 20.61 0.92
C LEU A 677 7.98 19.13 0.62
N ALA A 678 8.91 18.73 -0.25
CA ALA A 678 9.16 17.33 -0.58
C ALA A 678 9.72 16.54 0.61
N ALA A 679 10.57 17.17 1.43
CA ALA A 679 11.10 16.56 2.65
C ALA A 679 10.17 16.70 3.87
N MET A 680 9.03 17.40 3.74
CA MET A 680 8.14 17.74 4.85
C MET A 680 8.86 18.50 5.99
N GLN A 681 9.87 19.28 5.63
CA GLN A 681 10.71 20.04 6.56
C GLN A 681 10.32 21.52 6.52
N ASP A 682 10.17 22.13 7.70
CA ASP A 682 9.95 23.57 7.91
C ASP A 682 8.97 24.24 6.92
N PRO A 683 7.65 24.02 7.08
CA PRO A 683 6.64 24.57 6.18
C PRO A 683 6.56 26.11 6.22
N TYR A 684 7.10 26.75 7.26
CA TYR A 684 7.14 28.22 7.35
C TYR A 684 8.20 28.77 6.41
N THR A 685 9.41 28.23 6.45
CA THR A 685 10.48 28.61 5.52
C THR A 685 10.12 28.28 4.07
N ALA A 686 9.41 27.16 3.85
CA ALA A 686 8.88 26.83 2.52
C ALA A 686 7.88 27.88 2.00
N ALA A 687 6.97 28.35 2.86
CA ALA A 687 6.01 29.40 2.51
C ALA A 687 6.71 30.74 2.24
N GLU A 688 7.69 31.13 3.07
CA GLU A 688 8.47 32.36 2.88
C GLU A 688 9.25 32.35 1.55
N ALA A 689 9.89 31.23 1.21
CA ALA A 689 10.60 31.07 -0.05
C ALA A 689 9.65 31.18 -1.25
N ALA A 690 8.48 30.53 -1.18
CA ALA A 690 7.46 30.61 -2.24
C ALA A 690 6.87 32.02 -2.40
N ILE A 691 6.58 32.73 -1.30
CA ILE A 691 6.07 34.11 -1.35
C ILE A 691 7.15 35.05 -1.93
N SER A 692 8.41 34.85 -1.58
CA SER A 692 9.53 35.61 -2.13
C SER A 692 9.69 35.36 -3.64
N ALA A 693 9.59 34.10 -4.07
CA ALA A 693 9.58 33.74 -5.50
C ALA A 693 8.41 34.39 -6.25
N CYS A 694 7.21 34.39 -5.66
CA CYS A 694 6.03 35.05 -6.22
C CYS A 694 6.27 36.54 -6.51
N LEU A 695 6.83 37.29 -5.54
CA LEU A 695 7.11 38.72 -5.72
C LEU A 695 8.13 38.97 -6.84
N LEU A 696 9.13 38.09 -6.98
CA LEU A 696 10.14 38.20 -8.02
C LEU A 696 9.61 37.82 -9.41
N PHE A 697 8.79 36.77 -9.52
CA PHE A 697 8.13 36.42 -10.78
C PHE A 697 7.19 37.54 -11.27
N ARG A 698 6.48 38.22 -10.36
CA ARG A 698 5.69 39.41 -10.69
C ARG A 698 6.54 40.54 -11.24
N ARG A 699 7.69 40.81 -10.60
CA ARG A 699 8.65 41.83 -11.05
C ARG A 699 9.25 41.46 -12.41
N ALA A 700 9.47 40.17 -12.68
CA ALA A 700 9.96 39.66 -13.95
C ALA A 700 8.88 39.58 -15.05
N GLY A 701 7.59 39.74 -14.71
CA GLY A 701 6.47 39.60 -15.64
C GLY A 701 6.13 38.17 -16.03
N ASP A 702 6.60 37.16 -15.26
CA ASP A 702 6.31 35.75 -15.50
C ASP A 702 5.06 35.30 -14.72
N ALA A 703 3.92 35.36 -15.40
CA ALA A 703 2.64 34.96 -14.83
C ALA A 703 2.55 33.46 -14.49
N ARG A 704 3.30 32.59 -15.20
CA ARG A 704 3.29 31.13 -14.93
C ARG A 704 4.14 30.80 -13.72
N GLY A 705 5.29 31.45 -13.60
CA GLY A 705 6.13 31.38 -12.41
C GLY A 705 5.40 31.90 -11.17
N ASP A 706 4.70 33.04 -11.27
CA ASP A 706 3.90 33.62 -10.18
C ASP A 706 2.80 32.65 -9.70
N ALA A 707 2.04 32.07 -10.63
CA ALA A 707 1.02 31.07 -10.30
C ALA A 707 1.62 29.81 -9.65
N SER A 708 2.77 29.33 -10.13
CA SER A 708 3.46 28.17 -9.56
C SER A 708 3.99 28.44 -8.15
N ALA A 709 4.52 29.64 -7.90
CA ALA A 709 4.98 30.06 -6.59
C ALA A 709 3.83 30.21 -5.59
N LEU A 710 2.69 30.77 -6.00
CA LEU A 710 1.50 30.84 -5.15
C LEU A 710 0.91 29.45 -4.86
N GLU A 711 1.02 28.50 -5.79
CA GLU A 711 0.61 27.11 -5.57
C GLU A 711 1.50 26.42 -4.54
N ALA A 712 2.83 26.61 -4.62
CA ALA A 712 3.77 26.15 -3.60
C ALA A 712 3.49 26.79 -2.23
N ALA A 713 3.20 28.10 -2.19
CA ALA A 713 2.80 28.79 -0.96
C ALA A 713 1.48 28.21 -0.39
N ALA A 714 0.50 27.90 -1.24
CA ALA A 714 -0.75 27.27 -0.82
C ALA A 714 -0.52 25.88 -0.21
N ARG A 715 0.37 25.07 -0.80
CA ARG A 715 0.78 23.76 -0.26
C ARG A 715 1.50 23.88 1.08
N ALA A 716 2.38 24.87 1.23
CA ALA A 716 3.06 25.14 2.50
C ALA A 716 2.10 25.58 3.60
N HIS A 717 1.21 26.53 3.29
CA HIS A 717 0.18 26.99 4.22
C HIS A 717 -0.81 25.89 4.59
N LEU A 718 -1.10 24.92 3.72
CA LEU A 718 -1.98 23.79 4.04
C LEU A 718 -1.51 22.97 5.26
N LEU A 719 -0.23 23.06 5.62
CA LEU A 719 0.34 22.35 6.76
C LEU A 719 0.10 23.05 8.10
N TYR A 720 -0.24 24.36 8.12
CA TYR A 720 -0.38 25.11 9.39
C TYR A 720 -1.43 26.25 9.40
N ASP A 721 -1.80 26.80 8.24
CA ASP A 721 -2.78 27.88 8.09
C ASP A 721 -3.65 27.66 6.83
N PRO A 722 -4.74 26.86 6.94
CA PRO A 722 -5.56 26.52 5.79
C PRO A 722 -6.37 27.71 5.24
N GLU A 723 -6.60 28.78 6.02
CA GLU A 723 -7.26 29.98 5.50
C GLU A 723 -6.33 30.74 4.54
N GLN A 724 -5.06 30.87 4.93
CA GLN A 724 -4.04 31.46 4.08
C GLN A 724 -3.75 30.59 2.84
N ALA A 725 -3.84 29.26 2.97
CA ALA A 725 -3.76 28.34 1.84
C ALA A 725 -4.89 28.56 0.81
N ILE A 726 -6.13 28.78 1.27
CA ILE A 726 -7.26 29.11 0.38
C ILE A 726 -7.00 30.42 -0.36
N LYS A 727 -6.46 31.43 0.32
CA LYS A 727 -6.17 32.73 -0.27
C LYS A 727 -5.11 32.61 -1.37
N ALA A 728 -3.99 31.96 -1.07
CA ALA A 728 -2.91 31.73 -2.03
C ALA A 728 -3.39 30.90 -3.24
N ALA A 729 -4.16 29.83 -3.02
CA ALA A 729 -4.69 28.99 -4.10
C ALA A 729 -5.70 29.74 -5.00
N LYS A 730 -6.56 30.60 -4.44
CA LYS A 730 -7.48 31.42 -5.24
C LYS A 730 -6.73 32.40 -6.14
N GLU A 731 -5.69 33.03 -5.61
CA GLU A 731 -4.85 33.96 -6.35
C GLU A 731 -4.07 33.22 -7.46
N ALA A 732 -3.47 32.07 -7.13
CA ALA A 732 -2.81 31.20 -8.11
C ALA A 732 -3.76 30.81 -9.25
N LEU A 733 -5.00 30.44 -8.91
CA LEU A 733 -6.00 30.01 -9.90
C LEU A 733 -6.37 31.13 -10.85
N ALA A 734 -6.55 32.35 -10.35
CA ALA A 734 -6.86 33.52 -11.16
C ALA A 734 -5.72 33.85 -12.14
N ILE A 735 -4.49 33.79 -11.67
CA ILE A 735 -3.30 34.10 -12.48
C ILE A 735 -3.04 33.00 -13.52
N ALA A 736 -3.09 31.72 -13.12
CA ALA A 736 -2.94 30.58 -14.04
C ALA A 736 -4.02 30.59 -15.14
N SER A 737 -5.27 30.91 -14.77
CA SER A 737 -6.38 31.01 -15.73
C SER A 737 -6.17 32.17 -16.71
N ALA A 738 -5.74 33.34 -16.24
CA ALA A 738 -5.43 34.48 -17.09
C ALA A 738 -4.22 34.24 -18.02
N ALA A 739 -3.25 33.45 -17.56
CA ALA A 739 -2.06 33.06 -18.32
C ALA A 739 -2.28 31.87 -19.28
N GLY A 740 -3.49 31.26 -19.27
CA GLY A 740 -3.80 30.08 -20.07
C GLY A 740 -3.00 28.84 -19.68
N ASP A 741 -2.52 28.75 -18.44
CA ASP A 741 -1.76 27.59 -17.94
C ASP A 741 -2.70 26.50 -17.44
N ILE A 742 -3.27 25.77 -18.40
CA ILE A 742 -4.22 24.66 -18.15
C ILE A 742 -3.56 23.54 -17.33
N SER A 743 -2.23 23.41 -17.39
CA SER A 743 -1.50 22.36 -16.69
C SER A 743 -1.42 22.56 -15.17
N ALA A 744 -1.44 23.81 -14.71
CA ALA A 744 -1.36 24.17 -13.30
C ALA A 744 -2.72 24.11 -12.57
N LEU A 745 -3.84 24.31 -13.29
CA LEU A 745 -5.19 24.41 -12.70
C LEU A 745 -5.55 23.21 -11.81
N PRO A 746 -5.35 21.94 -12.22
CA PRO A 746 -5.74 20.79 -11.39
C PRO A 746 -4.96 20.74 -10.07
N ARG A 747 -3.68 21.13 -10.06
CA ARG A 747 -2.87 21.14 -8.83
C ARG A 747 -3.36 22.21 -7.86
N ILE A 748 -3.62 23.42 -8.38
CA ILE A 748 -4.14 24.55 -7.60
C ILE A 748 -5.52 24.24 -7.02
N GLU A 749 -6.40 23.63 -7.81
CA GLU A 749 -7.74 23.21 -7.37
C GLU A 749 -7.68 22.15 -6.28
N ARG A 750 -6.78 21.15 -6.39
CA ARG A 750 -6.56 20.14 -5.35
C ARG A 750 -6.14 20.81 -4.03
N SER A 751 -5.17 21.72 -4.06
CA SER A 751 -4.71 22.47 -2.88
C SER A 751 -5.83 23.32 -2.26
N MET A 752 -6.64 23.99 -3.09
CA MET A 752 -7.79 24.78 -2.64
C MET A 752 -8.89 23.91 -1.99
N ILE A 753 -9.20 22.75 -2.57
CA ILE A 753 -10.20 21.81 -2.05
C ILE A 753 -9.75 21.25 -0.70
N ALA A 754 -8.48 20.83 -0.60
CA ALA A 754 -7.90 20.33 0.64
C ALA A 754 -7.97 21.38 1.77
N ALA A 755 -7.59 22.63 1.47
CA ALA A 755 -7.64 23.72 2.43
C ALA A 755 -9.08 24.04 2.90
N LYS A 756 -10.05 24.07 1.98
CA LYS A 756 -11.48 24.25 2.32
C LYS A 756 -12.02 23.12 3.22
N ALA A 757 -11.60 21.88 2.99
CA ALA A 757 -12.00 20.74 3.81
C ALA A 757 -11.45 20.84 5.24
N GLN A 758 -10.19 21.28 5.41
CA GLN A 758 -9.60 21.50 6.72
C GLN A 758 -10.31 22.61 7.51
N VAL A 759 -10.60 23.75 6.88
CA VAL A 759 -11.36 24.85 7.51
C VAL A 759 -12.76 24.39 7.94
N ALA A 760 -13.47 23.66 7.08
CA ALA A 760 -14.80 23.13 7.41
C ALA A 760 -14.76 22.16 8.60
N THR A 761 -13.72 21.33 8.68
CA THR A 761 -13.51 20.39 9.78
C THR A 761 -13.22 21.11 11.10
N ALA A 762 -12.37 22.15 11.07
CA ALA A 762 -12.06 22.96 12.24
C ALA A 762 -13.29 23.71 12.78
N GLN A 763 -14.07 24.33 11.89
CA GLN A 763 -15.32 25.02 12.26
C GLN A 763 -16.36 24.07 12.85
N GLN A 764 -16.49 22.85 12.32
CA GLN A 764 -17.42 21.85 12.86
C GLN A 764 -16.95 21.29 14.20
N ALA A 765 -15.64 21.12 14.41
CA ALA A 765 -15.09 20.73 15.70
C ALA A 765 -15.33 21.82 16.76
N GLU A 766 -15.19 23.09 16.39
CA GLU A 766 -15.48 24.23 17.28
C GLU A 766 -16.99 24.33 17.60
N GLN A 767 -17.86 24.11 16.62
CA GLN A 767 -19.31 24.02 16.83
C GLN A 767 -19.71 22.84 17.72
N ALA A 768 -19.11 21.66 17.52
CA ALA A 768 -19.35 20.49 18.36
C ALA A 768 -18.89 20.73 19.81
N LYS A 769 -17.76 21.41 20.00
CA LYS A 769 -17.27 21.84 21.31
C LYS A 769 -18.22 22.85 21.96
N ALA A 770 -18.74 23.81 21.20
CA ALA A 770 -19.71 24.79 21.69
C ALA A 770 -21.06 24.16 22.08
N LEU A 771 -21.51 23.12 21.37
CA LEU A 771 -22.74 22.36 21.67
C LEU A 771 -22.56 21.45 22.88
N SER A 772 -21.40 20.81 23.02
CA SER A 772 -21.03 20.00 24.19
C SER A 772 -20.99 20.84 25.48
N CYS A 773 -20.42 22.05 25.41
CA CYS A 773 -20.43 23.01 26.53
C CYS A 773 -21.84 23.50 26.93
N ARG A 774 -22.87 23.25 26.11
CA ARG A 774 -24.27 23.64 26.36
C ARG A 774 -25.18 22.47 26.74
N GLY A 775 -24.63 21.25 26.92
CA GLY A 775 -25.40 20.07 27.36
C GLY A 775 -26.43 19.56 26.33
N GLN A 776 -26.29 19.92 25.06
CA GLN A 776 -27.17 19.45 23.99
C GLN A 776 -26.49 18.32 23.21
N ALA A 777 -27.26 17.27 22.86
CA ALA A 777 -26.77 16.18 22.03
C ALA A 777 -26.27 16.72 20.68
N ALA A 778 -25.01 16.44 20.34
CA ALA A 778 -24.43 16.86 19.08
C ALA A 778 -25.22 16.24 17.90
N PRO A 779 -25.57 17.01 16.86
CA PRO A 779 -26.30 16.49 15.72
C PRO A 779 -25.50 15.39 15.00
N ALA A 780 -26.23 14.39 14.48
CA ALA A 780 -25.66 13.24 13.79
C ALA A 780 -24.77 13.67 12.61
N TYR A 781 -23.54 13.18 12.67
CA TYR A 781 -22.46 13.48 11.74
C TYR A 781 -22.77 13.00 10.31
N LYS A 782 -22.73 13.88 9.32
CA LYS A 782 -22.69 13.55 7.88
C LYS A 782 -21.33 13.95 7.33
N TRP A 783 -20.50 12.96 6.98
CA TRP A 783 -19.22 13.16 6.28
C TRP A 783 -19.43 14.03 5.04
N PRO A 784 -18.70 15.16 4.87
CA PRO A 784 -18.49 15.74 3.56
C PRO A 784 -17.66 14.74 2.73
N LYS A 785 -18.07 14.47 1.49
CA LYS A 785 -17.30 13.64 0.55
C LYS A 785 -16.06 14.42 0.05
N VAL A 786 -14.97 14.47 0.82
CA VAL A 786 -13.60 14.77 0.32
C VAL A 786 -12.54 14.12 1.25
N LEU A 787 -11.48 13.59 0.61
CA LEU A 787 -10.28 12.94 1.14
C LEU A 787 -9.71 13.48 2.46
N GLN A 788 -9.46 12.59 3.41
CA GLN A 788 -8.51 12.82 4.50
C GLN A 788 -7.07 12.79 3.95
N LEU A 789 -6.45 13.96 3.84
CA LEU A 789 -5.00 14.05 3.98
C LEU A 789 -4.69 13.92 5.47
N ARG A 790 -3.98 12.87 5.88
CA ARG A 790 -3.39 12.80 7.22
C ARG A 790 -2.30 13.86 7.32
N ALA A 791 -2.55 14.93 8.05
CA ALA A 791 -1.46 15.72 8.63
C ALA A 791 -0.68 14.83 9.62
N PRO A 792 0.65 14.97 9.74
CA PRO A 792 1.36 14.40 10.88
C PRO A 792 0.86 15.04 12.19
N ALA A 793 1.07 14.36 13.31
CA ALA A 793 0.87 14.96 14.63
C ALA A 793 1.62 16.30 14.68
N ALA A 794 0.96 17.35 15.16
CA ALA A 794 1.59 18.64 15.41
C ALA A 794 2.86 18.42 16.27
N PRO A 795 3.97 19.13 16.00
CA PRO A 795 5.11 19.09 16.90
C PRO A 795 4.66 19.46 18.31
N ASP A 796 5.13 18.69 19.29
CA ASP A 796 4.85 18.92 20.69
C ASP A 796 5.32 20.33 21.09
N VAL A 797 4.35 21.20 21.40
CA VAL A 797 4.60 22.57 21.90
C VAL A 797 5.27 22.58 23.29
N PHE A 798 5.52 21.41 23.88
CA PHE A 798 6.23 21.21 25.15
C PHE A 798 7.60 20.53 25.02
N ALA A 799 8.11 20.27 23.81
CA ALA A 799 9.49 19.80 23.64
C ALA A 799 10.46 20.94 23.99
N MET A 800 10.81 21.07 25.27
CA MET A 800 11.96 21.84 25.73
C MET A 800 13.23 21.23 25.12
N GLN A 801 13.72 21.81 24.02
CA GLN A 801 15.13 21.66 23.65
C GLN A 801 15.96 22.51 24.62
N GLU A 802 16.68 21.85 25.52
CA GLU A 802 17.80 22.44 26.24
C GLU A 802 18.85 22.90 25.22
N ARG A 803 19.12 24.21 25.17
CA ARG A 803 20.27 24.75 24.44
C ARG A 803 21.55 24.56 25.27
N PRO A 804 22.72 24.36 24.63
CA PRO A 804 23.98 24.21 25.35
C PRO A 804 24.33 25.50 26.10
N ARG A 805 24.80 25.35 27.34
CA ARG A 805 25.46 26.41 28.09
C ARG A 805 26.68 26.91 27.30
N ALA A 806 26.69 28.18 26.93
CA ALA A 806 27.90 28.94 26.65
C ALA A 806 28.13 29.92 27.79
N GLU A 807 29.36 29.91 28.29
CA GLU A 807 29.86 30.63 29.45
C GLU A 807 29.96 32.14 29.23
N GLY A 808 29.83 32.91 30.32
CA GLY A 808 30.71 34.06 30.57
C GLY A 808 30.20 35.48 30.28
N GLY A 809 29.77 36.19 31.35
CA GLY A 809 29.94 37.64 31.59
C GLY A 809 29.10 38.60 30.72
N SER A 810 28.65 39.78 31.14
CA SER A 810 28.75 40.54 32.39
C SER A 810 27.78 41.73 32.30
N GLN A 811 26.97 41.90 33.34
CA GLN A 811 26.50 43.14 33.98
C GLN A 811 26.25 44.48 33.24
N LEU A 812 25.16 45.12 33.74
CA LEU A 812 24.84 46.56 33.87
C LEU A 812 24.30 47.30 32.62
N ALA A 813 23.40 48.29 32.69
CA ALA A 813 22.34 48.75 33.60
C ALA A 813 21.70 50.03 32.98
N VAL A 814 20.56 50.44 33.55
CA VAL A 814 20.04 51.84 33.65
C VAL A 814 19.01 52.38 32.62
N ARG A 815 17.75 52.40 33.10
CA ARG A 815 16.75 53.49 33.27
C ARG A 815 16.67 54.72 32.33
N GLY A 816 15.41 55.14 32.10
CA GLY A 816 14.92 56.54 32.15
C GLY A 816 14.23 56.99 30.85
N ALA A 817 12.90 57.11 30.71
CA ALA A 817 11.90 58.01 31.32
C ALA A 817 11.70 59.39 30.62
N SER A 818 10.46 59.59 30.13
CA SER A 818 9.63 60.82 30.04
C SER A 818 10.00 62.01 29.13
N ALA A 819 9.05 62.39 28.25
CA ALA A 819 8.27 63.66 28.23
C ALA A 819 7.87 64.11 26.79
N GLY A 820 6.59 64.45 26.55
CA GLY A 820 6.08 65.11 25.33
C GLY A 820 5.94 66.65 25.51
N PRO A 821 5.03 67.37 24.81
CA PRO A 821 4.41 67.18 23.48
C PRO A 821 4.53 68.47 22.58
N VAL A 822 3.96 68.46 21.35
CA VAL A 822 3.19 69.55 20.65
C VAL A 822 3.25 69.39 19.11
N GLY A 823 2.08 69.38 18.46
CA GLY A 823 1.85 70.13 17.20
C GLY A 823 1.80 69.43 15.83
N ALA A 824 0.63 68.86 15.48
CA ALA A 824 -0.05 68.84 14.16
C ALA A 824 0.68 68.45 12.84
N ALA A 825 0.25 67.35 12.21
CA ALA A 825 -0.45 67.32 10.89
C ALA A 825 -0.73 65.87 10.45
N LYS A 826 -1.91 65.64 9.85
CA LYS A 826 -2.48 64.35 9.43
C LYS A 826 -1.73 63.70 8.27
N ILE A 827 -1.37 62.42 8.38
CA ILE A 827 -1.44 61.43 7.28
C ILE A 827 -1.84 60.08 7.89
N ASP A 828 -2.83 59.45 7.27
CA ASP A 828 -3.48 58.20 7.67
C ASP A 828 -2.60 57.01 7.27
N THR A 829 -1.91 56.41 8.24
CA THR A 829 -1.31 55.08 8.11
C THR A 829 -1.63 54.29 9.38
N LYS A 830 -2.41 53.22 9.27
CA LYS A 830 -2.53 52.23 10.36
C LYS A 830 -1.25 51.40 10.42
N PRO A 831 -0.54 51.36 11.56
CA PRO A 831 0.62 50.48 11.76
C PRO A 831 0.20 49.15 12.41
N ALA A 832 1.13 48.19 12.34
CA ALA A 832 1.05 46.82 12.81
C ALA A 832 0.51 46.64 14.23
N VAL A 833 -0.39 45.68 14.42
CA VAL A 833 -0.83 45.22 15.74
C VAL A 833 0.19 44.21 16.27
N ALA A 834 0.96 44.64 17.28
CA ALA A 834 1.77 43.76 18.10
C ALA A 834 0.88 42.85 18.96
N PHE A 835 1.10 41.54 18.89
CA PHE A 835 0.47 40.56 19.77
C PHE A 835 1.11 40.60 21.17
N THR A 836 0.34 40.93 22.19
CA THR A 836 0.70 40.69 23.60
C THR A 836 -0.08 39.47 24.11
N ARG A 837 0.63 38.43 24.57
CA ARG A 837 0.03 37.26 25.24
C ARG A 837 -0.52 37.68 26.60
N LYS A 838 -1.81 37.44 26.86
CA LYS A 838 -2.33 37.36 28.24
C LYS A 838 -2.10 35.94 28.80
N PRO A 839 -1.66 35.78 30.06
CA PRO A 839 -1.57 34.46 30.69
C PRO A 839 -2.97 33.94 31.07
N PHE A 840 -3.20 32.65 30.81
CA PHE A 840 -4.43 31.93 31.12
C PHE A 840 -4.50 31.62 32.63
N LYS A 841 -5.63 31.91 33.27
CA LYS A 841 -5.94 31.51 34.66
C LYS A 841 -6.73 30.21 34.65
N TRP A 842 -6.24 29.21 35.38
CA TRP A 842 -6.93 27.94 35.63
C TRP A 842 -8.10 28.15 36.60
N ASN A 843 -9.28 27.62 36.28
CA ASN A 843 -10.45 27.62 37.16
C ASN A 843 -10.89 26.16 37.42
N PRO A 844 -10.86 25.67 38.67
CA PRO A 844 -11.19 24.28 39.00
C PRO A 844 -12.69 24.17 39.26
N GLY A 845 -13.40 23.46 38.39
CA GLY A 845 -14.81 23.15 38.67
C GLY A 845 -15.51 22.52 37.49
N TYR A 846 -15.19 21.25 37.18
CA TYR A 846 -16.05 20.35 36.41
C TYR A 846 -15.53 18.92 36.55
N HIS A 847 -15.89 18.23 37.64
CA HIS A 847 -16.02 16.76 37.69
C HIS A 847 -16.86 16.39 38.91
N LYS A 848 -18.15 16.15 38.70
CA LYS A 848 -18.98 15.26 39.53
C LYS A 848 -19.89 14.47 38.59
N THR A 849 -20.00 13.17 38.87
CA THR A 849 -20.77 12.07 38.22
C THR A 849 -20.24 11.63 36.85
N ASP A 850 -19.77 10.40 36.60
CA ASP A 850 -19.99 9.09 37.25
C ASP A 850 -18.69 8.28 37.46
N GLU A 851 -18.35 8.01 38.72
CA GLU A 851 -17.23 7.16 39.17
C GLU A 851 -17.52 5.64 39.08
N ALA A 852 -18.72 5.22 38.62
CA ALA A 852 -19.14 3.82 38.68
C ALA A 852 -18.66 2.97 37.48
N TRP A 853 -18.36 3.57 36.33
CA TRP A 853 -17.95 2.82 35.13
C TRP A 853 -16.44 2.54 35.08
N TYR A 854 -15.63 3.32 35.80
CA TYR A 854 -14.17 3.23 35.78
C TYR A 854 -13.58 2.27 36.84
N ARG A 855 -14.39 1.58 37.64
CA ARG A 855 -13.93 0.81 38.82
C ARG A 855 -14.19 -0.72 38.80
N GLN A 856 -14.50 -1.33 37.65
CA GLN A 856 -14.45 -2.79 37.55
C GLN A 856 -13.36 -3.23 36.57
N GLU A 857 -12.36 -3.93 37.12
CA GLU A 857 -11.23 -4.64 36.48
C GLU A 857 -9.86 -3.96 36.32
N LEU A 858 -9.45 -3.11 37.25
CA LEU A 858 -8.02 -2.85 37.51
C LEU A 858 -7.73 -2.79 39.01
N THR A 859 -7.64 -3.94 39.67
CA THR A 859 -6.99 -4.05 40.99
C THR A 859 -5.49 -4.28 40.79
N TYR A 860 -4.73 -3.19 40.70
CA TYR A 860 -3.34 -3.17 41.16
C TYR A 860 -3.32 -2.49 42.53
N LEU A 861 -2.87 -3.21 43.55
CA LEU A 861 -2.59 -2.63 44.87
C LEU A 861 -1.39 -1.67 44.75
N PRO A 862 -1.49 -0.43 45.25
CA PRO A 862 -0.33 0.44 45.34
C PRO A 862 0.65 -0.07 46.42
N PRO A 863 1.96 0.21 46.27
CA PRO A 863 2.98 -0.20 47.23
C PRO A 863 2.74 0.47 48.59
N SER A 864 2.83 -0.32 49.66
CA SER A 864 2.91 0.18 51.04
C SER A 864 4.16 1.03 51.20
N GLY A 865 3.99 2.30 51.54
CA GLY A 865 5.08 3.17 51.94
C GLY A 865 5.53 2.89 53.38
N GLU A 866 6.84 2.67 53.54
CA GLU A 866 7.70 3.37 54.50
C GLU A 866 8.94 3.88 53.75
#